data_AF-A0A2S4V4R5-F1
#
_entry.id   AF-A0A2S4V4R5-F1
#
_cell.length_a   1.000
_cell.length_b   1.000
_cell.length_c   1.000
_cell.angle_alpha   90.00
_cell.angle_beta   90.00
_cell.angle_gamma   90.00
#
_symmetry.space_group_name_H-M   'P 1'
#
loop_
_entity.id
_entity.type
_entity.pdbx_description
1 polymer ?
#
loop_
_entity_poly.entity_id
_entity_poly.type
_entity_poly.pdbx_seq_one_letter_code
_entity_poly.pdbx_strand_id
1 'polypeptide(L)'
;MEKTKIEELSEKLKGFGLLDKQALDTARNVPLATQFINFIEPTNTPIDKSKASLLLRWSTAVVTKLKDKSAERSQIGAQHILNGNLSSPAQVDAAIEFLSAGDGNVDEEVFKRECGVGISMSKEEVKTIVLNYVRSSEKAQELKWAWLGKTTGEIKKLEALKWCNPIDLKSSVDESFLELFGPKDAQPVATPSSKSTTGTNSTKAKKNPSSDSKSAALSSSKESSSASEPSIFEVGMLSQLYAPGGNPQTDPKLTQEHLKATGGKVVTRFPPSPMVSPSQSPIHDVFHLLIFNSPLNSQQILMRFFFPMLQFPRNFFLNYILTDSKAIAINFGYAAHHGGKCILRYDDTNPEAEEQIYIDSIVDIIRWLGFEPAEITYSSDYFGKLYELAEQLILIDKAYVCFCTGAEIKANRGGEERGPRKACVHRTLPVETSLAEFRKMRDGHYQPNQIILRMKQDLEDGNPQMWDLVAYRILNASHHRTQDQWKIYPTYDFTHCLVDSFENISHSLCTTEFIQSRVSYEWLCHALNVYTPRQTEYGRLNLEGTVMSKRKIMKLVNEGHVEGWDDPRLYTLIALRRRGVPPEAILKFVNSLGVATAVSNIAIHRFEQTVRQHLELTTPRLMMVLKPIKVTIENLPGDHLEFIDRAVHPKVPEMGSVRVPFTNVIYIEREDFSLVDSEDFFRLTPTRPVGLFQVPYPIKCKSWTTDPTSGLVTELVCTYENDKPVTKANKPKAYIHWIAHSESLHSPVKVHETRIYKTLFKSTNPASLDDFLTDVDSNSLEIVHGSLLETGFWSVCESSIHAGLNKNKNPVQESSSKTLDLSTVGLENVRFQGMRTAYFTLDKASILKPSSTSPDSINQASDSQGQPRLFDHDSQQDQLVLNWIVSLKEDSGKKIA
;
A
#
# COMPACT_ATOMS: atom_id res chain seq x y z
N MET A 1 35.39 33.70 -38.73
CA MET A 1 36.07 33.20 -37.51
C MET A 1 35.22 33.37 -36.26
N GLU A 2 34.63 34.55 -36.01
CA GLU A 2 33.85 34.80 -34.78
C GLU A 2 32.50 34.05 -34.72
N LYS A 3 31.80 33.94 -35.86
CA LYS A 3 30.53 33.22 -35.97
C LYS A 3 30.66 31.71 -35.67
N THR A 4 31.73 31.09 -36.18
CA THR A 4 32.05 29.66 -35.96
C THR A 4 32.35 29.36 -34.49
N LYS A 5 33.04 30.27 -33.78
CA LYS A 5 33.32 30.13 -32.34
C LYS A 5 32.06 30.25 -31.47
N ILE A 6 31.12 31.12 -31.84
CA ILE A 6 29.85 31.26 -31.12
C ILE A 6 28.98 30.01 -31.31
N GLU A 7 28.98 29.43 -32.51
CA GLU A 7 28.26 28.18 -32.81
C GLU A 7 28.84 27.00 -32.02
N GLU A 8 30.16 26.84 -31.98
CA GLU A 8 30.84 25.81 -31.17
C GLU A 8 30.55 25.96 -29.66
N LEU A 9 30.62 27.19 -29.15
CA LEU A 9 30.34 27.48 -27.75
C LEU A 9 28.86 27.25 -27.40
N SER A 10 27.95 27.60 -28.32
CA SER A 10 26.53 27.34 -28.18
C SER A 10 26.23 25.84 -28.12
N GLU A 11 26.85 25.02 -28.97
CA GLU A 11 26.67 23.57 -28.92
C GLU A 11 27.19 22.97 -27.60
N LYS A 12 28.33 23.46 -27.11
CA LYS A 12 28.86 23.06 -25.80
C LYS A 12 27.90 23.41 -24.65
N LEU A 13 27.30 24.60 -24.68
CA LEU A 13 26.32 25.04 -23.67
C LEU A 13 25.00 24.24 -23.72
N LYS A 14 24.57 23.80 -24.90
CA LYS A 14 23.43 22.87 -25.04
C LYS A 14 23.74 21.51 -24.42
N GLY A 15 24.99 21.03 -24.57
CA GLY A 15 25.47 19.80 -23.93
C GLY A 15 25.36 19.83 -22.40
N PHE A 16 25.37 21.02 -21.79
CA PHE A 16 25.16 21.22 -20.36
C PHE A 16 23.70 21.49 -19.95
N GLY A 17 22.73 21.29 -20.85
CA GLY A 17 21.29 21.33 -20.54
C GLY A 17 20.58 22.66 -20.79
N LEU A 18 21.24 23.66 -21.38
CA LEU A 18 20.59 24.92 -21.78
C LEU A 18 19.71 24.77 -23.03
N LEU A 19 18.58 25.47 -23.09
CA LEU A 19 17.71 25.51 -24.27
C LEU A 19 18.40 26.25 -25.42
N ASP A 20 18.05 25.91 -26.67
CA ASP A 20 18.69 26.44 -27.88
C ASP A 20 18.84 27.97 -27.89
N LYS A 21 17.78 28.68 -27.51
CA LYS A 21 17.80 30.15 -27.44
C LYS A 21 18.71 30.66 -26.32
N GLN A 22 18.66 30.03 -25.13
CA GLN A 22 19.48 30.42 -23.99
C GLN A 22 20.96 30.15 -24.23
N ALA A 23 21.30 29.02 -24.85
CA ALA A 23 22.66 28.66 -25.21
C ALA A 23 23.25 29.65 -26.21
N LEU A 24 22.49 30.03 -27.25
CA LEU A 24 22.93 30.99 -28.25
C LEU A 24 23.12 32.40 -27.65
N ASP A 25 22.17 32.87 -26.84
CA ASP A 25 22.25 34.18 -26.19
C ASP A 25 23.40 34.24 -25.17
N THR A 26 23.67 33.13 -24.47
CA THR A 26 24.80 33.00 -23.55
C THR A 26 26.14 32.94 -24.28
N ALA A 27 26.22 32.19 -25.39
CA ALA A 27 27.43 32.09 -26.20
C ALA A 27 27.88 33.42 -26.82
N ARG A 28 26.93 34.36 -27.03
CA ARG A 28 27.24 35.74 -27.46
C ARG A 28 27.90 36.57 -26.37
N ASN A 29 27.74 36.21 -25.10
CA ASN A 29 28.37 36.85 -23.95
C ASN A 29 29.52 35.97 -23.43
N VAL A 30 30.70 36.13 -24.01
CA VAL A 30 31.88 35.29 -23.71
C VAL A 30 32.21 35.24 -22.21
N PRO A 31 32.27 36.36 -21.45
CA PRO A 31 32.50 36.31 -20.00
C PRO A 31 31.47 35.47 -19.24
N LEU A 32 30.19 35.58 -19.60
CA LEU A 32 29.11 34.79 -18.99
C LEU A 32 29.24 33.31 -19.32
N ALA A 33 29.50 32.97 -20.59
CA ALA A 33 29.68 31.60 -21.05
C ALA A 33 30.88 30.94 -20.37
N THR A 34 32.01 31.65 -20.27
CA THR A 34 33.21 31.16 -19.57
C THR A 34 32.92 30.91 -18.09
N GLN A 35 32.22 31.82 -17.41
CA GLN A 35 31.90 31.65 -16.00
C GLN A 35 30.97 30.45 -15.76
N PHE A 36 29.95 30.28 -16.60
CA PHE A 36 29.04 29.14 -16.54
C PHE A 36 29.79 27.81 -16.74
N ILE A 37 30.70 27.74 -17.71
CA ILE A 37 31.50 26.55 -17.99
C ILE A 37 32.45 26.23 -16.82
N ASN A 38 33.10 27.26 -16.24
CA ASN A 38 34.03 27.09 -15.11
C ASN A 38 33.36 26.50 -13.87
N PHE A 39 32.06 26.71 -13.67
CA PHE A 39 31.34 26.09 -12.56
C PHE A 39 31.04 24.60 -12.79
N ILE A 40 30.97 24.16 -14.05
CA ILE A 40 30.51 22.81 -14.40
C ILE A 40 31.69 21.86 -14.64
N GLU A 41 32.66 22.25 -15.46
CA GLU A 41 33.77 21.39 -15.90
C GLU A 41 34.54 20.72 -14.75
N PRO A 42 34.84 21.40 -13.62
CA PRO A 42 35.56 20.77 -12.51
C PRO A 42 34.77 19.68 -11.77
N THR A 43 33.44 19.68 -11.88
CA THR A 43 32.57 18.85 -11.04
C THR A 43 32.14 17.54 -11.69
N ASN A 44 32.29 17.41 -13.02
CA ASN A 44 31.87 16.26 -13.85
C ASN A 44 30.45 15.73 -13.52
N THR A 45 29.58 16.60 -13.01
CA THR A 45 28.24 16.22 -12.53
C THR A 45 27.25 16.39 -13.69
N PRO A 46 26.43 15.37 -14.02
CA PRO A 46 25.38 15.54 -15.03
C PRO A 46 24.32 16.53 -14.54
N ILE A 47 24.04 17.56 -15.35
CA ILE A 47 23.14 18.66 -15.00
C ILE A 47 21.85 18.53 -15.84
N ASP A 48 20.69 18.58 -15.18
CA ASP A 48 19.40 18.63 -15.85
C ASP A 48 19.06 20.07 -16.33
N LYS A 49 18.00 20.21 -17.12
CA LYS A 49 17.58 21.51 -17.67
C LYS A 49 17.25 22.55 -16.59
N SER A 50 16.77 22.11 -15.42
CA SER A 50 16.37 22.99 -14.33
C SER A 50 17.60 23.58 -13.63
N LYS A 51 18.55 22.74 -13.24
CA LYS A 51 19.84 23.14 -12.66
C LYS A 51 20.63 24.00 -13.63
N ALA A 52 20.63 23.69 -14.93
CA ALA A 52 21.30 24.51 -15.95
C ALA A 52 20.71 25.93 -16.00
N SER A 53 19.38 26.06 -15.91
CA SER A 53 18.71 27.36 -15.87
C SER A 53 19.02 28.15 -14.59
N LEU A 54 19.08 27.49 -13.44
CA LEU A 54 19.43 28.13 -12.15
C LEU A 54 20.91 28.57 -12.13
N LEU A 55 21.80 27.73 -12.65
CA LEU A 55 23.22 28.03 -12.74
C LEU A 55 23.50 29.14 -13.75
N LEU A 56 22.73 29.26 -14.83
CA LEU A 56 22.82 30.39 -15.75
C LEU A 56 22.38 31.69 -15.07
N ARG A 57 21.31 31.64 -14.27
CA ARG A 57 20.86 32.79 -13.46
C ARG A 57 21.94 33.23 -12.47
N TRP A 58 22.57 32.27 -11.77
CA TRP A 58 23.70 32.51 -10.88
C TRP A 58 24.90 33.10 -11.61
N SER A 59 25.31 32.50 -12.74
CA SER A 59 26.46 32.97 -13.53
C SER A 59 26.26 34.40 -14.04
N THR A 60 25.02 34.74 -14.40
CA THR A 60 24.65 36.11 -14.78
C THR A 60 24.81 37.08 -13.62
N ALA A 61 24.37 36.69 -12.42
CA ALA A 61 24.55 37.50 -11.22
C ALA A 61 26.02 37.62 -10.79
N VAL A 62 26.83 36.58 -11.01
CA VAL A 62 28.27 36.65 -10.72
C VAL A 62 28.95 37.70 -11.59
N VAL A 63 28.67 37.70 -12.89
CA VAL A 63 29.28 38.65 -13.84
C VAL A 63 28.75 40.09 -13.67
N THR A 64 27.55 40.27 -13.13
CA THR A 64 26.89 41.59 -13.03
C THR A 64 26.90 42.20 -11.62
N LYS A 65 26.64 41.42 -10.58
CA LYS A 65 26.45 41.88 -9.20
C LYS A 65 27.56 41.47 -8.24
N LEU A 66 28.28 40.38 -8.51
CA LEU A 66 29.37 39.86 -7.65
C LEU A 66 30.76 40.01 -8.27
N LYS A 67 30.90 40.82 -9.32
CA LYS A 67 32.15 40.99 -10.07
C LYS A 67 33.33 41.44 -9.20
N ASP A 68 33.05 42.23 -8.15
CA ASP A 68 34.05 42.78 -7.23
C ASP A 68 34.18 42.00 -5.90
N LYS A 69 33.57 40.80 -5.81
CA LYS A 69 33.58 39.93 -4.62
C LYS A 69 34.53 38.74 -4.82
N SER A 70 34.91 38.06 -3.72
CA SER A 70 35.88 36.94 -3.79
C SER A 70 35.39 35.78 -4.67
N ALA A 71 36.34 35.10 -5.33
CA ALA A 71 36.06 33.91 -6.15
C ALA A 71 35.38 32.79 -5.34
N GLU A 72 35.73 32.66 -4.06
CA GLU A 72 35.14 31.70 -3.12
C GLU A 72 33.62 31.89 -2.97
N ARG A 73 33.12 33.13 -2.89
CA ARG A 73 31.67 33.41 -2.79
C ARG A 73 30.91 33.01 -4.05
N SER A 74 31.52 33.26 -5.20
CA SER A 74 30.96 32.86 -6.49
C SER A 74 30.85 31.34 -6.61
N GLN A 75 31.77 30.61 -5.97
CA GLN A 75 31.82 29.15 -5.96
C GLN A 75 30.81 28.53 -4.99
N ILE A 76 30.59 29.13 -3.81
CA ILE A 76 29.62 28.64 -2.80
C ILE A 76 28.22 28.52 -3.43
N GLY A 77 27.70 29.59 -4.03
CA GLY A 77 26.35 29.56 -4.63
C GLY A 77 26.23 28.55 -5.78
N ALA A 78 27.26 28.42 -6.61
CA ALA A 78 27.29 27.43 -7.68
C ALA A 78 27.27 25.99 -7.13
N GLN A 79 28.03 25.71 -6.07
CA GLN A 79 28.10 24.38 -5.45
C GLN A 79 26.77 23.98 -4.83
N HIS A 80 26.07 24.91 -4.15
CA HIS A 80 24.74 24.62 -3.60
C HIS A 80 23.67 24.38 -4.69
N ILE A 81 23.77 25.02 -5.86
CA ILE A 81 22.88 24.74 -7.00
C ILE A 81 23.19 23.35 -7.59
N LEU A 82 24.47 23.03 -7.81
CA LEU A 82 24.90 21.75 -8.38
C LEU A 82 24.50 20.56 -7.47
N ASN A 83 24.68 20.73 -6.16
CA ASN A 83 24.29 19.76 -5.14
C ASN A 83 22.76 19.65 -4.96
N GLY A 84 21.96 20.53 -5.57
CA GLY A 84 20.50 20.53 -5.47
C GLY A 84 19.95 21.18 -4.19
N ASN A 85 20.79 21.83 -3.40
CA ASN A 85 20.39 22.49 -2.16
C ASN A 85 19.69 23.84 -2.39
N LEU A 86 20.01 24.52 -3.49
CA LEU A 86 19.29 25.67 -4.03
C LEU A 86 18.54 25.22 -5.29
N SER A 87 17.24 24.95 -5.16
CA SER A 87 16.45 24.29 -6.19
C SER A 87 15.39 25.20 -6.84
N SER A 88 15.24 26.44 -6.37
CA SER A 88 14.28 27.42 -6.91
C SER A 88 14.92 28.77 -7.26
N PRO A 89 14.33 29.53 -8.21
CA PRO A 89 14.81 30.87 -8.53
C PRO A 89 14.83 31.83 -7.34
N ALA A 90 13.86 31.72 -6.42
CA ALA A 90 13.75 32.57 -5.24
C ALA A 90 14.91 32.34 -4.26
N GLN A 91 15.30 31.08 -4.04
CA GLN A 91 16.46 30.73 -3.21
C GLN A 91 17.76 31.22 -3.85
N VAL A 92 17.90 31.11 -5.18
CA VAL A 92 19.06 31.65 -5.90
C VAL A 92 19.11 33.17 -5.81
N ASP A 93 17.98 33.88 -5.92
CA ASP A 93 17.92 35.33 -5.76
C ASP A 93 18.28 35.77 -4.33
N ALA A 94 17.79 35.06 -3.31
CA ALA A 94 18.16 35.31 -1.91
C ALA A 94 19.66 35.06 -1.68
N ALA A 95 20.22 34.02 -2.27
CA ALA A 95 21.67 33.75 -2.22
C ALA A 95 22.48 34.86 -2.90
N ILE A 96 22.01 35.40 -4.02
CA ILE A 96 22.64 36.53 -4.71
C ILE A 96 22.63 37.77 -3.80
N GLU A 97 21.49 38.09 -3.18
CA GLU A 97 21.36 39.22 -2.27
C GLU A 97 22.29 39.09 -1.06
N PHE A 98 22.24 37.93 -0.38
CA PHE A 98 23.07 37.66 0.79
C PHE A 98 24.57 37.77 0.49
N LEU A 99 25.02 37.16 -0.61
CA LEU A 99 26.43 37.14 -0.99
C LEU A 99 26.91 38.47 -1.60
N SER A 100 25.98 39.34 -2.03
CA SER A 100 26.31 40.70 -2.48
C SER A 100 26.48 41.71 -1.34
N ALA A 101 25.78 41.51 -0.21
CA ALA A 101 25.67 42.49 0.87
C ALA A 101 26.87 42.53 1.84
N GLY A 102 27.60 41.42 2.03
CA GLY A 102 28.74 41.36 2.96
C GLY A 102 30.11 41.56 2.29
N ASP A 103 31.16 41.88 3.08
CA ASP A 103 32.57 41.96 2.63
C ASP A 103 33.53 41.00 3.41
N GLY A 104 33.02 40.21 4.37
CA GLY A 104 33.80 39.26 5.21
C GLY A 104 33.66 37.77 4.85
N ASN A 105 34.10 36.87 5.74
CA ASN A 105 33.92 35.42 5.57
C ASN A 105 32.42 35.05 5.64
N VAL A 106 31.97 34.07 4.84
CA VAL A 106 30.55 33.67 4.80
C VAL A 106 30.30 32.62 5.88
N ASP A 107 29.46 32.95 6.87
CA ASP A 107 28.96 31.97 7.83
C ASP A 107 27.98 31.04 7.11
N GLU A 108 28.33 29.76 7.03
CA GLU A 108 27.58 28.74 6.28
C GLU A 108 26.19 28.49 6.88
N GLU A 109 26.04 28.58 8.20
CA GLU A 109 24.76 28.33 8.88
C GLU A 109 23.79 29.51 8.71
N VAL A 110 24.32 30.74 8.73
CA VAL A 110 23.53 31.94 8.41
C VAL A 110 23.12 31.93 6.93
N PHE A 111 24.03 31.56 6.03
CA PHE A 111 23.72 31.42 4.60
C PHE A 111 22.61 30.40 4.34
N LYS A 112 22.69 29.22 4.97
CA LYS A 112 21.68 28.17 4.84
C LYS A 112 20.29 28.65 5.27
N ARG A 113 20.22 29.33 6.41
CA ARG A 113 18.96 29.86 6.96
C ARG A 113 18.35 30.96 6.10
N GLU A 114 19.14 31.96 5.72
CA GLU A 114 18.62 33.14 4.98
C GLU A 114 18.25 32.81 3.53
N CYS A 115 18.92 31.82 2.92
CA CYS A 115 18.70 31.42 1.52
C CYS A 115 17.76 30.21 1.37
N GLY A 116 17.24 29.67 2.48
CA GLY A 116 16.34 28.52 2.48
C GLY A 116 16.96 27.25 1.92
N VAL A 117 18.26 27.04 2.16
CA VAL A 117 19.03 25.91 1.63
C VAL A 117 18.49 24.59 2.23
N GLY A 118 18.11 23.64 1.37
CA GLY A 118 17.53 22.37 1.80
C GLY A 118 16.05 22.43 2.24
N ILE A 119 15.41 23.60 2.15
CA ILE A 119 13.97 23.74 2.37
C ILE A 119 13.26 23.47 1.04
N SER A 120 12.59 22.32 0.94
CA SER A 120 11.66 22.01 -0.15
C SER A 120 10.28 21.79 0.43
N MET A 121 9.30 22.58 0.01
CA MET A 121 7.90 22.38 0.40
C MET A 121 7.24 21.42 -0.60
N SER A 122 6.59 20.38 -0.08
CA SER A 122 5.73 19.52 -0.89
C SER A 122 4.45 20.26 -1.30
N LYS A 123 3.80 19.80 -2.37
CA LYS A 123 2.52 20.38 -2.82
C LYS A 123 1.44 20.23 -1.74
N GLU A 124 1.49 19.13 -0.99
CA GLU A 124 0.56 18.77 0.07
C GLU A 124 0.70 19.70 1.30
N GLU A 125 1.93 20.05 1.68
CA GLU A 125 2.20 21.03 2.75
C GLU A 125 1.70 22.43 2.37
N VAL A 126 1.99 22.86 1.13
CA VAL A 126 1.50 24.14 0.59
C VAL A 126 -0.02 24.18 0.59
N LYS A 127 -0.66 23.12 0.09
CA LYS A 127 -2.12 22.99 0.09
C LYS A 127 -2.70 23.05 1.50
N THR A 128 -2.07 22.39 2.49
CA THR A 128 -2.52 22.41 3.88
C THR A 128 -2.47 23.81 4.50
N ILE A 129 -1.37 24.53 4.30
CA ILE A 129 -1.21 25.92 4.79
C ILE A 129 -2.25 26.84 4.14
N VAL A 130 -2.45 26.69 2.82
CA VAL A 130 -3.44 27.46 2.06
C VAL A 130 -4.86 27.16 2.52
N LEU A 131 -5.23 25.88 2.70
CA LEU A 131 -6.54 25.46 3.22
C LEU A 131 -6.82 26.07 4.60
N ASN A 132 -5.85 26.01 5.51
CA ASN A 132 -5.99 26.57 6.85
C ASN A 132 -6.15 28.10 6.83
N TYR A 133 -5.40 28.78 5.95
CA TYR A 133 -5.57 30.23 5.75
C TYR A 133 -6.96 30.58 5.21
N VAL A 134 -7.45 29.85 4.21
CA VAL A 134 -8.78 30.11 3.62
C VAL A 134 -9.90 29.82 4.63
N ARG A 135 -9.75 28.81 5.49
CA ARG A 135 -10.70 28.51 6.58
C ARG A 135 -10.72 29.59 7.66
N SER A 136 -9.57 30.16 8.01
CA SER A 136 -9.45 31.18 9.05
C SER A 136 -9.79 32.59 8.57
N SER A 137 -9.84 32.83 7.26
CA SER A 137 -10.18 34.14 6.69
C SER A 137 -11.70 34.32 6.54
N GLU A 138 -12.32 35.09 7.43
CA GLU A 138 -13.75 35.43 7.37
C GLU A 138 -14.17 35.97 6.01
N LYS A 139 -13.35 36.85 5.40
CA LYS A 139 -13.61 37.44 4.08
C LYS A 139 -13.54 36.41 2.95
N ALA A 140 -12.66 35.43 3.05
CA ALA A 140 -12.59 34.35 2.07
C ALA A 140 -13.81 33.42 2.16
N GLN A 141 -14.32 33.18 3.37
CA GLN A 141 -15.53 32.39 3.61
C GLN A 141 -16.80 33.10 3.11
N GLU A 142 -16.90 34.41 3.33
CA GLU A 142 -18.06 35.21 2.94
C GLU A 142 -18.11 35.48 1.43
N LEU A 143 -17.00 35.96 0.84
CA LEU A 143 -16.95 36.42 -0.55
C LEU A 143 -16.50 35.32 -1.54
N LYS A 144 -16.03 34.17 -1.04
CA LYS A 144 -15.69 32.97 -1.81
C LYS A 144 -14.83 33.30 -3.04
N TRP A 145 -15.22 32.81 -4.22
CA TRP A 145 -14.53 33.03 -5.50
C TRP A 145 -14.26 34.50 -5.85
N ALA A 146 -15.03 35.46 -5.34
CA ALA A 146 -14.78 36.89 -5.55
C ALA A 146 -13.54 37.42 -4.79
N TRP A 147 -13.11 36.74 -3.73
CA TRP A 147 -11.95 37.11 -2.92
C TRP A 147 -10.64 36.38 -3.31
N LEU A 148 -10.71 35.42 -4.24
CA LEU A 148 -9.58 34.59 -4.69
C LEU A 148 -8.31 35.41 -5.00
N GLY A 149 -8.47 36.53 -5.72
CA GLY A 149 -7.35 37.39 -6.11
C GLY A 149 -6.66 38.07 -4.92
N LYS A 150 -7.45 38.48 -3.90
CA LYS A 150 -6.90 39.05 -2.67
C LYS A 150 -6.27 37.99 -1.78
N THR A 151 -6.93 36.84 -1.62
CA THR A 151 -6.38 35.69 -0.90
C THR A 151 -5.04 35.25 -1.49
N THR A 152 -4.92 35.16 -2.82
CA THR A 152 -3.65 34.83 -3.48
C THR A 152 -2.57 35.87 -3.19
N GLY A 153 -2.94 37.16 -3.12
CA GLY A 153 -2.02 38.25 -2.78
C GLY A 153 -1.58 38.24 -1.32
N GLU A 154 -2.44 37.85 -0.39
CA GLU A 154 -2.14 37.77 1.04
C GLU A 154 -1.32 36.52 1.39
N ILE A 155 -1.68 35.37 0.81
CA ILE A 155 -0.96 34.10 0.99
C ILE A 155 0.49 34.21 0.49
N LYS A 156 0.75 34.93 -0.60
CA LYS A 156 2.11 35.19 -1.10
C LYS A 156 3.01 35.97 -0.14
N LYS A 157 2.44 36.60 0.90
CA LYS A 157 3.18 37.34 1.92
C LYS A 157 3.45 36.53 3.18
N LEU A 158 2.91 35.31 3.28
CA LEU A 158 3.14 34.44 4.43
C LEU A 158 4.59 33.96 4.43
N GLU A 159 5.28 34.17 5.56
CA GLU A 159 6.68 33.75 5.73
C GLU A 159 6.84 32.22 5.56
N ALA A 160 5.86 31.45 6.00
CA ALA A 160 5.81 29.99 5.85
C ALA A 160 5.79 29.52 4.38
N LEU A 161 5.41 30.37 3.42
CA LEU A 161 5.34 30.05 1.99
C LEU A 161 6.42 30.76 1.17
N LYS A 162 7.40 31.40 1.82
CA LYS A 162 8.47 32.18 1.19
C LYS A 162 9.23 31.39 0.12
N TRP A 163 9.44 30.09 0.33
CA TRP A 163 10.21 29.20 -0.56
C TRP A 163 9.35 28.31 -1.45
N CYS A 164 8.03 28.53 -1.48
CA CYS A 164 7.09 27.74 -2.25
C CYS A 164 7.25 27.99 -3.76
N ASN A 165 7.09 26.94 -4.57
CA ASN A 165 6.99 27.06 -6.01
C ASN A 165 5.72 27.87 -6.39
N PRO A 166 5.84 28.96 -7.19
CA PRO A 166 4.69 29.78 -7.58
C PRO A 166 3.57 29.04 -8.32
N ILE A 167 3.91 27.95 -9.04
CA ILE A 167 2.93 27.12 -9.76
C ILE A 167 2.14 26.27 -8.76
N ASP A 168 2.84 25.65 -7.81
CA ASP A 168 2.24 24.81 -6.78
C ASP A 168 1.39 25.65 -5.82
N LEU A 169 1.83 26.87 -5.50
CA LEU A 169 1.05 27.82 -4.73
C LEU A 169 -0.26 28.18 -5.42
N LYS A 170 -0.20 28.52 -6.72
CA LYS A 170 -1.39 28.90 -7.49
C LYS A 170 -2.38 27.74 -7.60
N SER A 171 -1.89 26.56 -7.97
CA SER A 171 -2.74 25.37 -8.08
C SER A 171 -3.34 24.99 -6.72
N SER A 172 -2.58 25.08 -5.63
CA SER A 172 -3.08 24.81 -4.27
C SER A 172 -4.16 25.78 -3.83
N VAL A 173 -4.06 27.07 -4.19
CA VAL A 173 -5.12 28.06 -3.92
C VAL A 173 -6.39 27.74 -4.71
N ASP A 174 -6.26 27.44 -6.00
CA ASP A 174 -7.42 27.08 -6.84
C ASP A 174 -8.09 25.78 -6.35
N GLU A 175 -7.30 24.76 -5.98
CA GLU A 175 -7.78 23.50 -5.40
C GLU A 175 -8.47 23.70 -4.04
N SER A 176 -7.92 24.55 -3.16
CA SER A 176 -8.50 24.82 -1.84
C SER A 176 -9.83 25.56 -1.93
N PHE A 177 -9.97 26.49 -2.88
CA PHE A 177 -11.24 27.17 -3.14
C PHE A 177 -12.27 26.23 -3.76
N LEU A 178 -11.85 25.36 -4.67
CA LEU A 178 -12.72 24.33 -5.24
C LEU A 178 -13.21 23.34 -4.16
N GLU A 179 -12.33 22.94 -3.25
CA GLU A 179 -12.65 22.02 -2.15
C GLU A 179 -13.61 22.65 -1.13
N LEU A 180 -13.39 23.90 -0.75
CA LEU A 180 -14.22 24.58 0.25
C LEU A 180 -15.53 25.16 -0.30
N PHE A 181 -15.54 25.62 -1.55
CA PHE A 181 -16.64 26.40 -2.11
C PHE A 181 -17.30 25.79 -3.35
N GLY A 182 -16.79 24.67 -3.86
CA GLY A 182 -17.33 24.00 -5.06
C GLY A 182 -17.06 24.76 -6.36
N PRO A 183 -17.56 24.27 -7.52
CA PRO A 183 -17.30 24.85 -8.84
C PRO A 183 -17.74 26.31 -8.94
N LYS A 184 -16.97 27.13 -9.67
CA LYS A 184 -17.15 28.58 -9.80
C LYS A 184 -18.51 29.03 -10.36
N ASP A 185 -19.26 28.13 -11.00
CA ASP A 185 -20.50 28.45 -11.74
C ASP A 185 -21.79 28.29 -10.93
N ALA A 186 -21.72 28.10 -9.61
CA ALA A 186 -22.88 28.01 -8.73
C ALA A 186 -23.01 29.24 -7.83
N GLN A 187 -23.22 30.45 -8.38
CA GLN A 187 -24.00 31.56 -7.79
C GLN A 187 -23.99 32.84 -8.67
N PRO A 188 -25.05 33.68 -8.61
CA PRO A 188 -25.29 34.76 -9.56
C PRO A 188 -24.40 35.98 -9.29
N VAL A 189 -23.73 36.45 -10.34
CA VAL A 189 -22.85 37.63 -10.32
C VAL A 189 -23.69 38.91 -10.39
N ALA A 190 -23.62 39.74 -9.35
CA ALA A 190 -23.93 41.16 -9.46
C ALA A 190 -22.77 41.87 -10.19
N THR A 191 -23.08 42.56 -11.30
CA THR A 191 -22.14 43.46 -12.00
C THR A 191 -22.29 44.89 -11.49
N PRO A 192 -21.23 45.72 -11.60
CA PRO A 192 -21.29 46.73 -12.67
C PRO A 192 -19.97 47.00 -13.44
N SER A 193 -20.17 47.12 -14.76
CA SER A 193 -19.65 48.10 -15.74
C SER A 193 -18.15 48.25 -16.08
N SER A 194 -17.82 47.72 -17.27
CA SER A 194 -17.28 48.40 -18.47
C SER A 194 -15.89 49.06 -18.51
N LYS A 195 -15.04 48.60 -19.43
CA LYS A 195 -14.69 49.25 -20.74
C LYS A 195 -13.51 48.46 -21.36
N SER A 196 -13.75 47.63 -22.38
CA SER A 196 -13.64 47.92 -23.82
C SER A 196 -12.25 48.35 -24.29
N THR A 197 -11.56 47.52 -25.08
CA THR A 197 -11.20 47.85 -26.49
C THR A 197 -10.65 46.63 -27.25
N THR A 198 -11.31 46.34 -28.38
CA THR A 198 -10.77 45.96 -29.72
C THR A 198 -9.63 44.93 -29.79
N GLY A 199 -9.81 43.77 -30.43
CA GLY A 199 -9.85 43.61 -31.90
C GLY A 199 -8.40 43.56 -32.42
N THR A 200 -7.88 42.53 -33.09
CA THR A 200 -8.42 41.80 -34.25
C THR A 200 -7.40 40.71 -34.65
N ASN A 201 -7.88 39.60 -35.20
CA ASN A 201 -7.41 38.85 -36.40
C ASN A 201 -5.90 38.63 -36.60
N SER A 202 -5.37 37.48 -37.03
CA SER A 202 -5.96 36.31 -37.70
C SER A 202 -4.84 35.33 -38.08
N THR A 203 -5.15 34.03 -38.01
CA THR A 203 -4.80 32.94 -38.95
C THR A 203 -3.48 32.95 -39.74
N LYS A 204 -2.76 31.83 -39.69
CA LYS A 204 -2.59 30.84 -40.79
C LYS A 204 -1.54 29.80 -40.34
N ALA A 205 -1.90 28.54 -40.12
CA ALA A 205 -2.21 27.47 -41.09
C ALA A 205 -0.96 26.69 -41.55
N LYS A 206 -0.88 25.46 -41.01
CA LYS A 206 -0.54 24.16 -41.64
C LYS A 206 0.66 24.09 -42.59
N LYS A 207 1.55 23.13 -42.33
CA LYS A 207 1.58 21.85 -43.08
C LYS A 207 2.61 20.85 -42.49
N ASN A 208 2.07 19.68 -42.12
CA ASN A 208 2.69 18.34 -42.18
C ASN A 208 3.23 18.06 -43.61
N PRO A 209 4.14 17.07 -43.87
CA PRO A 209 3.91 15.68 -43.45
C PRO A 209 5.12 14.73 -43.28
N SER A 210 4.78 13.53 -42.76
CA SER A 210 5.26 12.16 -43.17
C SER A 210 6.75 11.82 -43.02
N SER A 211 7.20 10.60 -42.72
CA SER A 211 6.61 9.26 -42.51
C SER A 211 7.81 8.31 -42.24
N ASP A 212 7.60 7.26 -41.43
CA ASP A 212 8.12 5.88 -41.57
C ASP A 212 9.65 5.64 -41.75
N SER A 213 10.34 4.65 -41.17
CA SER A 213 10.01 3.45 -40.40
C SER A 213 11.33 2.70 -40.07
N LYS A 214 11.30 1.81 -39.04
CA LYS A 214 12.18 0.61 -38.81
C LYS A 214 13.68 0.86 -38.55
N SER A 215 14.44 0.09 -37.75
CA SER A 215 14.27 -1.17 -37.01
C SER A 215 15.50 -1.40 -36.10
N ALA A 216 15.27 -2.00 -34.93
CA ALA A 216 16.07 -2.95 -34.14
C ALA A 216 17.63 -2.97 -34.20
N ALA A 217 18.28 -2.94 -33.02
CA ALA A 217 19.06 -4.08 -32.49
C ALA A 217 19.66 -3.81 -31.08
N LEU A 218 19.71 -4.89 -30.30
CA LEU A 218 20.29 -5.10 -28.97
C LEU A 218 21.76 -4.66 -28.82
N SER A 219 22.12 -4.11 -27.64
CA SER A 219 23.29 -4.57 -26.89
C SER A 219 23.21 -4.18 -25.40
N SER A 220 23.67 -5.12 -24.58
CA SER A 220 23.70 -5.12 -23.12
C SER A 220 24.92 -4.39 -22.55
N SER A 221 24.75 -3.64 -21.46
CA SER A 221 25.70 -3.61 -20.33
C SER A 221 25.10 -2.90 -19.13
N LYS A 222 25.29 -3.52 -17.95
CA LYS A 222 24.91 -3.05 -16.62
C LYS A 222 25.82 -1.92 -16.18
N GLU A 223 25.23 -0.88 -15.59
CA GLU A 223 25.83 -0.17 -14.45
C GLU A 223 24.71 0.46 -13.61
N SER A 224 24.69 0.10 -12.33
CA SER A 224 23.69 0.48 -11.34
C SER A 224 23.92 1.92 -10.89
N SER A 225 23.13 2.83 -11.47
CA SER A 225 22.75 4.09 -10.83
C SER A 225 21.31 3.95 -10.36
N SER A 226 20.97 4.52 -9.20
CA SER A 226 19.64 4.48 -8.59
C SER A 226 18.65 5.34 -9.37
N ALA A 227 18.34 4.95 -10.60
CA ALA A 227 17.11 5.33 -11.26
C ALA A 227 15.96 4.66 -10.50
N SER A 228 14.98 5.44 -10.05
CA SER A 228 13.71 4.88 -9.57
C SER A 228 13.18 3.91 -10.62
N GLU A 229 12.90 2.66 -10.24
CA GLU A 229 12.26 1.72 -11.15
C GLU A 229 10.99 2.38 -11.72
N PRO A 230 10.78 2.34 -13.05
CA PRO A 230 9.64 2.99 -13.66
C PRO A 230 8.34 2.40 -13.09
N SER A 231 7.40 3.27 -12.76
CA SER A 231 6.12 2.88 -12.19
C SER A 231 5.30 2.05 -13.18
N ILE A 232 4.51 1.09 -12.69
CA ILE A 232 3.54 0.34 -13.53
C ILE A 232 2.54 1.23 -14.29
N PHE A 233 2.43 2.51 -13.92
CA PHE A 233 1.58 3.49 -14.59
C PHE A 233 2.29 4.25 -15.71
N GLU A 234 3.62 4.24 -15.75
CA GLU A 234 4.43 4.92 -16.76
C GLU A 234 4.87 3.95 -17.88
N VAL A 235 4.90 2.66 -17.59
CA VAL A 235 5.32 1.61 -18.54
C VAL A 235 4.24 0.54 -18.73
N GLY A 236 4.32 -0.15 -19.87
CA GLY A 236 3.46 -1.30 -20.16
C GLY A 236 2.04 -0.91 -20.55
N MET A 237 1.07 -1.73 -20.16
CA MET A 237 -0.31 -1.63 -20.61
C MET A 237 -1.04 -0.40 -20.06
N LEU A 238 -0.76 0.01 -18.82
CA LEU A 238 -1.49 1.11 -18.17
C LEU A 238 -1.11 2.49 -18.74
N SER A 239 0.12 2.66 -19.24
CA SER A 239 0.54 3.93 -19.86
C SER A 239 -0.03 4.14 -21.27
N GLN A 240 -0.59 3.08 -21.87
CA GLN A 240 -1.21 3.12 -23.20
C GLN A 240 -2.73 3.33 -23.15
N LEU A 241 -3.30 3.50 -21.95
CA LEU A 241 -4.72 3.77 -21.79
C LEU A 241 -5.07 5.16 -22.33
N TYR A 242 -6.32 5.32 -22.74
CA TYR A 242 -6.82 6.57 -23.32
C TYR A 242 -6.81 7.69 -22.28
N ALA A 243 -6.63 8.93 -22.73
CA ALA A 243 -6.96 10.07 -21.89
C ALA A 243 -8.48 10.09 -21.59
N PRO A 244 -8.93 10.63 -20.43
CA PRO A 244 -10.35 10.80 -20.14
C PRO A 244 -11.11 11.48 -21.30
N GLY A 245 -12.24 10.89 -21.70
CA GLY A 245 -13.02 11.33 -22.87
C GLY A 245 -12.48 10.90 -24.23
N GLY A 246 -11.37 10.15 -24.29
CA GLY A 246 -10.82 9.59 -25.53
C GLY A 246 -11.48 8.28 -25.99
N ASN A 247 -12.36 7.70 -25.18
CA ASN A 247 -13.12 6.50 -25.51
C ASN A 247 -14.24 6.79 -26.53
N PRO A 248 -14.41 5.96 -27.58
CA PRO A 248 -15.51 6.13 -28.54
C PRO A 248 -16.87 6.09 -27.84
N GLN A 249 -17.80 6.96 -28.26
CA GLN A 249 -19.18 7.04 -27.76
C GLN A 249 -20.17 7.01 -28.93
N THR A 250 -21.40 6.56 -28.68
CA THR A 250 -22.50 6.57 -29.67
C THR A 250 -22.96 7.98 -30.01
N ASP A 251 -23.00 8.88 -29.02
CA ASP A 251 -23.32 10.30 -29.17
C ASP A 251 -22.16 11.15 -28.64
N PRO A 252 -21.57 12.06 -29.45
CA PRO A 252 -20.54 12.99 -29.01
C PRO A 252 -20.92 13.85 -27.80
N LYS A 253 -22.22 14.08 -27.54
CA LYS A 253 -22.69 14.81 -26.36
C LYS A 253 -22.34 14.10 -25.06
N LEU A 254 -22.37 12.77 -25.04
CA LEU A 254 -22.04 11.97 -23.86
C LEU A 254 -20.58 12.20 -23.44
N THR A 255 -19.66 12.35 -24.40
CA THR A 255 -18.26 12.73 -24.12
C THR A 255 -18.18 14.11 -23.47
N GLN A 256 -18.96 15.08 -23.94
CA GLN A 256 -18.96 16.44 -23.37
C GLN A 256 -19.52 16.48 -21.95
N GLU A 257 -20.62 15.76 -21.71
CA GLU A 257 -21.22 15.61 -20.38
C GLU A 257 -20.26 14.91 -19.40
N HIS A 258 -19.63 13.83 -19.84
CA HIS A 258 -18.61 13.11 -19.08
C HIS A 258 -17.41 14.01 -18.72
N LEU A 259 -16.85 14.73 -19.69
CA LEU A 259 -15.73 15.65 -19.45
C LEU A 259 -16.12 16.79 -18.51
N LYS A 260 -17.37 17.28 -18.61
CA LYS A 260 -17.91 18.29 -17.69
C LYS A 260 -18.06 17.73 -16.27
N ALA A 261 -18.55 16.51 -16.12
CA ALA A 261 -18.75 15.86 -14.82
C ALA A 261 -17.43 15.52 -14.13
N THR A 262 -16.42 15.07 -14.87
CA THR A 262 -15.12 14.65 -14.33
C THR A 262 -14.08 15.76 -14.29
N GLY A 263 -14.33 16.89 -14.97
CA GLY A 263 -13.31 17.91 -15.20
C GLY A 263 -12.13 17.41 -16.05
N GLY A 264 -12.34 16.35 -16.84
CA GLY A 264 -11.29 15.68 -17.60
C GLY A 264 -10.30 14.88 -16.75
N LYS A 265 -10.63 14.59 -15.49
CA LYS A 265 -9.79 13.79 -14.58
C LYS A 265 -10.06 12.29 -14.73
N VAL A 266 -9.07 11.48 -14.36
CA VAL A 266 -9.24 10.03 -14.25
C VAL A 266 -10.22 9.70 -13.13
N VAL A 267 -11.19 8.85 -13.43
CA VAL A 267 -12.11 8.23 -12.48
C VAL A 267 -12.04 6.71 -12.68
N THR A 268 -11.68 5.99 -11.63
CA THR A 268 -11.67 4.51 -11.54
C THR A 268 -12.61 4.06 -10.43
N ARG A 269 -12.86 2.75 -10.34
CA ARG A 269 -13.56 2.17 -9.19
C ARG A 269 -13.01 0.81 -8.82
N PHE A 270 -13.05 0.50 -7.53
CA PHE A 270 -12.79 -0.83 -7.00
C PHE A 270 -14.09 -1.41 -6.46
N PRO A 271 -14.67 -2.42 -7.14
CA PRO A 271 -15.92 -3.03 -6.72
C PRO A 271 -15.73 -4.37 -6.00
N PRO A 272 -15.58 -4.42 -4.66
CA PRO A 272 -15.63 -5.69 -3.94
C PRO A 272 -16.94 -6.43 -4.20
N SER A 273 -16.83 -7.72 -4.55
CA SER A 273 -17.97 -8.62 -4.49
C SER A 273 -18.11 -9.25 -3.09
N PRO A 274 -19.30 -9.24 -2.49
CA PRO A 274 -19.60 -10.04 -1.31
C PRO A 274 -19.39 -11.53 -1.59
N MET A 275 -19.08 -12.31 -0.54
CA MET A 275 -19.19 -13.76 -0.65
C MET A 275 -20.66 -14.16 -0.72
N VAL A 276 -21.02 -14.82 -1.81
CA VAL A 276 -22.26 -15.58 -1.92
C VAL A 276 -22.09 -16.83 -1.05
N SER A 277 -22.99 -17.02 -0.10
CA SER A 277 -23.18 -18.28 0.62
C SER A 277 -23.23 -19.45 -0.37
N PRO A 278 -22.51 -20.57 -0.16
CA PRO A 278 -22.82 -21.79 -0.90
C PRO A 278 -24.25 -22.16 -0.52
N SER A 279 -25.17 -21.94 -1.46
CA SER A 279 -26.54 -22.44 -1.42
C SER A 279 -26.54 -23.81 -0.76
N GLN A 280 -27.29 -23.95 0.33
CA GLN A 280 -27.54 -25.20 1.02
C GLN A 280 -27.78 -26.30 -0.03
N SER A 281 -26.82 -27.22 -0.16
CA SER A 281 -27.07 -28.47 -0.87
C SER A 281 -28.06 -29.31 -0.03
N PRO A 282 -28.84 -30.20 -0.65
CA PRO A 282 -30.00 -30.86 -0.03
C PRO A 282 -29.57 -32.02 0.90
N ILE A 283 -28.69 -31.74 1.85
CA ILE A 283 -28.27 -32.68 2.90
C ILE A 283 -28.94 -32.33 4.24
N HIS A 284 -29.54 -31.13 4.36
CA HIS A 284 -30.22 -30.70 5.58
C HIS A 284 -31.61 -31.36 5.80
N ASP A 285 -32.23 -31.93 4.76
CA ASP A 285 -33.54 -32.60 4.87
C ASP A 285 -33.44 -34.03 5.42
N VAL A 286 -32.26 -34.66 5.37
CA VAL A 286 -32.07 -36.01 5.95
C VAL A 286 -31.82 -35.94 7.46
N PHE A 287 -31.21 -34.86 7.96
CA PHE A 287 -30.91 -34.70 9.38
C PHE A 287 -32.13 -34.28 10.22
N HIS A 288 -33.08 -33.55 9.65
CA HIS A 288 -34.32 -33.18 10.35
C HIS A 288 -35.32 -34.33 10.49
N LEU A 289 -35.28 -35.34 9.60
CA LEU A 289 -36.21 -36.48 9.67
C LEU A 289 -35.83 -37.54 10.71
N LEU A 290 -34.55 -37.61 11.11
CA LEU A 290 -34.05 -38.64 12.03
C LEU A 290 -34.12 -38.26 13.51
N ILE A 291 -34.24 -36.97 13.85
CA ILE A 291 -34.19 -36.51 15.24
C ILE A 291 -35.59 -36.34 15.87
N PHE A 292 -36.67 -36.32 15.07
CA PHE A 292 -38.02 -36.04 15.59
C PHE A 292 -38.91 -37.26 15.90
N ASN A 293 -38.45 -38.50 15.68
CA ASN A 293 -39.31 -39.70 15.79
C ASN A 293 -38.91 -40.74 16.86
N SER A 294 -38.11 -40.38 17.87
CA SER A 294 -37.81 -41.32 18.98
C SER A 294 -37.86 -40.62 20.34
N PRO A 295 -38.52 -41.20 21.37
CA PRO A 295 -38.57 -40.61 22.71
C PRO A 295 -37.22 -40.83 23.41
N LEU A 296 -36.58 -39.75 23.83
CA LEU A 296 -35.26 -39.79 24.49
C LEU A 296 -35.40 -39.73 26.02
N ASN A 297 -34.61 -40.57 26.69
CA ASN A 297 -34.65 -40.81 28.13
C ASN A 297 -33.76 -39.81 28.91
N SER A 298 -33.96 -39.73 30.23
CA SER A 298 -33.46 -38.69 31.14
C SER A 298 -31.94 -38.50 31.22
N GLN A 299 -31.12 -39.43 30.72
CA GLN A 299 -29.66 -39.24 30.62
C GLN A 299 -29.21 -38.37 29.42
N GLN A 300 -30.05 -38.15 28.41
CA GLN A 300 -29.74 -37.24 27.30
C GLN A 300 -30.15 -35.79 27.56
N ILE A 301 -30.96 -35.54 28.58
CA ILE A 301 -31.32 -34.18 29.02
C ILE A 301 -30.13 -33.52 29.76
N LEU A 302 -29.27 -34.32 30.40
CA LEU A 302 -28.14 -33.81 31.19
C LEU A 302 -26.98 -33.26 30.33
N MET A 303 -26.76 -33.78 29.11
CA MET A 303 -25.77 -33.24 28.16
C MET A 303 -26.20 -31.91 27.52
N ARG A 304 -27.41 -31.42 27.81
CA ARG A 304 -27.96 -30.18 27.27
C ARG A 304 -27.85 -29.00 28.25
N PHE A 305 -27.50 -29.25 29.50
CA PHE A 305 -27.41 -28.24 30.58
C PHE A 305 -25.98 -27.90 31.05
N PHE A 306 -24.95 -28.60 30.55
CA PHE A 306 -23.53 -28.34 30.89
C PHE A 306 -22.68 -27.91 29.68
N PHE A 307 -23.29 -27.21 28.72
CA PHE A 307 -22.58 -26.42 27.70
C PHE A 307 -23.08 -24.97 27.78
N PRO A 308 -22.54 -24.14 28.69
CA PRO A 308 -22.77 -22.71 28.62
C PRO A 308 -21.94 -22.13 27.47
N MET A 309 -22.63 -21.50 26.51
CA MET A 309 -22.19 -20.32 25.76
C MET A 309 -20.67 -20.10 25.64
N LEU A 310 -20.01 -20.89 24.80
CA LEU A 310 -18.83 -20.43 24.07
C LEU A 310 -19.20 -20.38 22.59
N GLN A 311 -20.18 -19.55 22.30
CA GLN A 311 -20.49 -19.11 20.95
C GLN A 311 -19.47 -18.03 20.60
N PHE A 312 -18.21 -18.43 20.39
CA PHE A 312 -17.31 -17.60 19.59
C PHE A 312 -17.98 -17.41 18.24
N PRO A 313 -18.19 -16.16 17.79
CA PRO A 313 -18.99 -15.93 16.60
C PRO A 313 -18.24 -16.55 15.42
N ARG A 314 -18.91 -17.48 14.71
CA ARG A 314 -18.41 -18.03 13.44
C ARG A 314 -18.50 -16.92 12.40
N ASN A 315 -17.57 -15.98 12.48
CA ASN A 315 -17.50 -14.80 11.63
C ASN A 315 -17.16 -15.22 10.20
N PHE A 316 -18.06 -14.93 9.28
CA PHE A 316 -17.91 -15.14 7.84
C PHE A 316 -17.03 -14.04 7.24
N PHE A 317 -15.72 -14.06 7.49
CA PHE A 317 -14.89 -12.95 7.04
C PHE A 317 -14.77 -12.86 5.51
N LEU A 318 -15.13 -11.68 4.98
CA LEU A 318 -14.96 -11.27 3.60
C LEU A 318 -13.51 -10.82 3.35
N ASN A 319 -12.53 -11.72 3.49
CA ASN A 319 -11.13 -11.30 3.41
C ASN A 319 -10.60 -11.28 1.99
N TYR A 320 -10.03 -10.14 1.62
CA TYR A 320 -9.19 -10.01 0.45
C TYR A 320 -7.97 -10.91 0.58
N ILE A 321 -7.60 -11.49 -0.54
CA ILE A 321 -6.42 -12.31 -0.74
C ILE A 321 -5.34 -11.47 -1.39
N LEU A 322 -4.08 -11.91 -1.36
CA LEU A 322 -2.98 -11.16 -1.98
C LEU A 322 -3.26 -10.79 -3.45
N THR A 323 -4.04 -11.59 -4.17
CA THR A 323 -4.43 -11.27 -5.57
C THR A 323 -5.21 -9.96 -5.68
N ASP A 324 -5.98 -9.62 -4.66
CA ASP A 324 -6.79 -8.40 -4.62
C ASP A 324 -5.94 -7.14 -4.39
N SER A 325 -4.73 -7.28 -3.81
CA SER A 325 -3.78 -6.16 -3.73
C SER A 325 -3.40 -5.63 -5.11
N LYS A 326 -3.35 -6.49 -6.15
CA LYS A 326 -3.12 -6.06 -7.53
C LYS A 326 -4.28 -5.22 -8.04
N ALA A 327 -5.52 -5.60 -7.75
CA ALA A 327 -6.70 -4.84 -8.15
C ALA A 327 -6.77 -3.48 -7.43
N ILE A 328 -6.49 -3.46 -6.12
CA ILE A 328 -6.44 -2.22 -5.32
C ILE A 328 -5.34 -1.31 -5.86
N ALA A 329 -4.10 -1.80 -5.97
CA ALA A 329 -2.96 -1.02 -6.45
C ALA A 329 -3.18 -0.48 -7.87
N ILE A 330 -3.79 -1.26 -8.76
CA ILE A 330 -4.10 -0.80 -10.12
C ILE A 330 -5.19 0.28 -10.10
N ASN A 331 -6.33 0.05 -9.46
CA ASN A 331 -7.46 1.00 -9.52
C ASN A 331 -7.17 2.30 -8.75
N PHE A 332 -6.72 2.19 -7.50
CA PHE A 332 -6.40 3.35 -6.68
C PHE A 332 -5.10 4.02 -7.12
N GLY A 333 -4.06 3.24 -7.40
CA GLY A 333 -2.77 3.78 -7.82
C GLY A 333 -2.84 4.47 -9.18
N TYR A 334 -3.62 3.96 -10.14
CA TYR A 334 -3.81 4.62 -11.44
C TYR A 334 -4.51 5.97 -11.28
N ALA A 335 -5.58 6.03 -10.48
CA ALA A 335 -6.23 7.30 -10.17
C ALA A 335 -5.27 8.28 -9.47
N ALA A 336 -4.56 7.84 -8.44
CA ALA A 336 -3.61 8.68 -7.70
C ALA A 336 -2.49 9.22 -8.60
N HIS A 337 -1.91 8.37 -9.46
CA HIS A 337 -0.84 8.74 -10.39
C HIS A 337 -1.26 9.84 -11.38
N HIS A 338 -2.54 9.83 -11.81
CA HIS A 338 -3.08 10.80 -12.76
C HIS A 338 -3.83 11.97 -12.09
N GLY A 339 -3.73 12.15 -10.77
CA GLY A 339 -4.44 13.21 -10.04
C GLY A 339 -5.97 13.09 -10.12
N GLY A 340 -6.45 11.87 -10.33
CA GLY A 340 -7.85 11.48 -10.43
C GLY A 340 -8.44 11.02 -9.10
N LYS A 341 -9.59 10.32 -9.18
CA LYS A 341 -10.27 9.73 -8.02
C LYS A 341 -10.63 8.27 -8.26
N CYS A 342 -10.61 7.47 -7.20
CA CYS A 342 -11.06 6.08 -7.20
C CYS A 342 -12.24 5.94 -6.24
N ILE A 343 -13.34 5.36 -6.74
CA ILE A 343 -14.55 5.07 -5.97
C ILE A 343 -14.44 3.67 -5.38
N LEU A 344 -14.71 3.51 -4.08
CA LEU A 344 -14.93 2.19 -3.47
C LEU A 344 -16.42 1.87 -3.58
N ARG A 345 -16.78 0.92 -4.45
CA ARG A 345 -18.19 0.58 -4.71
C ARG A 345 -18.53 -0.81 -4.19
N TYR A 346 -19.31 -0.92 -3.13
CA TYR A 346 -19.80 -2.22 -2.68
C TYR A 346 -20.80 -2.79 -3.69
N ASP A 347 -20.51 -4.00 -4.20
CA ASP A 347 -21.43 -4.71 -5.09
C ASP A 347 -22.47 -5.50 -4.29
N ASP A 348 -23.41 -4.78 -3.70
CA ASP A 348 -24.52 -5.33 -2.92
C ASP A 348 -25.75 -5.69 -3.78
N THR A 349 -25.56 -6.07 -5.04
CA THR A 349 -26.68 -6.47 -5.91
C THR A 349 -27.43 -7.71 -5.42
N ASN A 350 -26.77 -8.56 -4.63
CA ASN A 350 -27.38 -9.72 -4.00
C ASN A 350 -27.83 -9.37 -2.56
N PRO A 351 -29.12 -9.50 -2.20
CA PRO A 351 -29.67 -9.15 -0.88
C PRO A 351 -29.23 -10.06 0.29
N GLU A 352 -28.12 -10.77 0.17
CA GLU A 352 -27.57 -11.54 1.31
C GLU A 352 -27.08 -10.58 2.40
N ALA A 353 -27.24 -10.99 3.67
CA ALA A 353 -26.92 -10.13 4.81
C ALA A 353 -25.40 -9.86 4.87
N GLU A 354 -24.99 -8.66 4.45
CA GLU A 354 -23.67 -8.14 4.77
C GLU A 354 -23.66 -7.58 6.19
N GLU A 355 -22.71 -8.04 7.00
CA GLU A 355 -22.43 -7.43 8.30
C GLU A 355 -21.54 -6.20 8.09
N GLN A 356 -21.87 -5.10 8.77
CA GLN A 356 -21.13 -3.83 8.71
C GLN A 356 -19.61 -4.01 8.96
N ILE A 357 -19.24 -5.00 9.76
CA ILE A 357 -17.84 -5.35 10.05
C ILE A 357 -17.01 -5.68 8.80
N TYR A 358 -17.64 -6.17 7.71
CA TYR A 358 -16.96 -6.47 6.44
C TYR A 358 -16.71 -5.21 5.62
N ILE A 359 -17.68 -4.29 5.63
CA ILE A 359 -17.52 -2.98 4.99
C ILE A 359 -16.34 -2.25 5.63
N ASP A 360 -16.31 -2.21 6.96
CA ASP A 360 -15.28 -1.51 7.72
C ASP A 360 -13.89 -2.13 7.52
N SER A 361 -13.78 -3.46 7.45
CA SER A 361 -12.49 -4.16 7.24
C SER A 361 -11.91 -3.93 5.85
N ILE A 362 -12.76 -3.80 4.83
CA ILE A 362 -12.34 -3.49 3.45
C ILE A 362 -11.70 -2.10 3.38
N VAL A 363 -12.35 -1.10 4.00
CA VAL A 363 -11.84 0.27 4.07
C VAL A 363 -10.52 0.31 4.84
N ASP A 364 -10.45 -0.38 5.99
CA ASP A 364 -9.23 -0.48 6.79
C ASP A 364 -8.07 -1.07 5.98
N ILE A 365 -8.31 -2.11 5.16
CA ILE A 365 -7.25 -2.69 4.32
C ILE A 365 -6.81 -1.76 3.19
N ILE A 366 -7.73 -1.03 2.56
CA ILE A 366 -7.39 -0.05 1.52
C ILE A 366 -6.52 1.07 2.13
N ARG A 367 -6.91 1.56 3.31
CA ARG A 367 -6.14 2.56 4.08
C ARG A 367 -4.79 2.04 4.54
N TRP A 368 -4.74 0.80 5.00
CA TRP A 368 -3.50 0.13 5.38
C TRP A 368 -2.53 0.01 4.21
N LEU A 369 -3.04 -0.25 2.99
CA LEU A 369 -2.24 -0.21 1.76
C LEU A 369 -1.84 1.21 1.33
N GLY A 370 -2.27 2.27 2.03
CA GLY A 370 -1.89 3.66 1.75
C GLY A 370 -2.78 4.37 0.72
N PHE A 371 -3.98 3.85 0.46
CA PHE A 371 -4.95 4.50 -0.42
C PHE A 371 -6.16 5.02 0.37
N GLU A 372 -6.80 6.07 -0.13
CA GLU A 372 -8.06 6.58 0.42
C GLU A 372 -9.14 6.57 -0.68
N PRO A 373 -10.30 5.94 -0.45
CA PRO A 373 -11.46 6.09 -1.32
C PRO A 373 -11.91 7.56 -1.38
N ALA A 374 -12.07 8.08 -2.59
CA ALA A 374 -12.62 9.41 -2.76
C ALA A 374 -14.09 9.47 -2.35
N GLU A 375 -14.82 8.40 -2.67
CA GLU A 375 -16.23 8.20 -2.36
C GLU A 375 -16.44 6.70 -2.06
N ILE A 376 -17.37 6.41 -1.15
CA ILE A 376 -17.84 5.06 -0.86
C ILE A 376 -19.29 4.99 -1.32
N THR A 377 -19.57 4.14 -2.30
CA THR A 377 -20.90 3.98 -2.90
C THR A 377 -21.36 2.53 -2.85
N TYR A 378 -22.65 2.31 -3.07
CA TYR A 378 -23.26 0.98 -3.12
C TYR A 378 -24.01 0.82 -4.43
N SER A 379 -23.96 -0.37 -5.04
CA SER A 379 -24.78 -0.69 -6.21
C SER A 379 -26.27 -0.45 -5.93
N SER A 380 -26.73 -0.73 -4.70
CA SER A 380 -28.11 -0.51 -4.25
C SER A 380 -28.55 0.95 -4.21
N ASP A 381 -27.62 1.91 -4.11
CA ASP A 381 -27.94 3.34 -4.21
C ASP A 381 -28.54 3.69 -5.60
N TYR A 382 -28.34 2.82 -6.59
CA TYR A 382 -28.77 3.01 -7.97
C TYR A 382 -29.95 2.13 -8.39
N PHE A 383 -30.55 1.31 -7.50
CA PHE A 383 -31.65 0.39 -7.88
C PHE A 383 -32.83 1.10 -8.56
N GLY A 384 -33.19 2.31 -8.13
CA GLY A 384 -34.23 3.11 -8.79
C GLY A 384 -33.89 3.42 -10.26
N LYS A 385 -32.69 3.96 -10.52
CA LYS A 385 -32.22 4.28 -11.88
C LYS A 385 -32.05 3.01 -12.73
N LEU A 386 -31.55 1.93 -12.14
CA LEU A 386 -31.42 0.64 -12.82
C LEU A 386 -32.79 0.09 -13.23
N TYR A 387 -33.82 0.28 -12.41
CA TYR A 387 -35.18 -0.16 -12.72
C TYR A 387 -35.78 0.69 -13.85
N GLU A 388 -35.61 2.00 -13.81
CA GLU A 388 -36.05 2.93 -14.88
C GLU A 388 -35.43 2.56 -16.23
N LEU A 389 -34.11 2.29 -16.26
CA LEU A 389 -33.44 1.84 -17.48
C LEU A 389 -33.89 0.45 -17.93
N ALA A 390 -34.27 -0.44 -17.01
CA ALA A 390 -34.84 -1.73 -17.38
C ALA A 390 -36.21 -1.58 -18.05
N GLU A 391 -37.08 -0.69 -17.56
CA GLU A 391 -38.34 -0.35 -18.25
C GLU A 391 -38.06 0.26 -19.63
N GLN A 392 -37.11 1.20 -19.73
CA GLN A 392 -36.71 1.80 -21.01
C GLN A 392 -36.21 0.73 -22.00
N LEU A 393 -35.42 -0.24 -21.54
CA LEU A 393 -34.91 -1.32 -22.37
C LEU A 393 -36.04 -2.20 -22.93
N ILE A 394 -37.10 -2.44 -22.14
CA ILE A 394 -38.32 -3.12 -22.60
C ILE A 394 -39.06 -2.26 -23.64
N LEU A 395 -39.22 -0.96 -23.36
CA LEU A 395 -39.95 -0.02 -24.23
C LEU A 395 -39.34 0.10 -25.63
N ILE A 396 -38.02 -0.05 -25.77
CA ILE A 396 -37.32 -0.05 -27.07
C ILE A 396 -37.18 -1.46 -27.69
N ASP A 397 -37.94 -2.44 -27.19
CA ASP A 397 -37.92 -3.85 -27.59
C ASP A 397 -36.51 -4.48 -27.54
N LYS A 398 -35.73 -4.12 -26.51
CA LYS A 398 -34.39 -4.67 -26.22
C LYS A 398 -34.35 -5.50 -24.93
N ALA A 399 -35.49 -5.73 -24.29
CA ALA A 399 -35.64 -6.68 -23.19
C ALA A 399 -37.06 -7.27 -23.16
N TYR A 400 -37.21 -8.45 -22.57
CA TYR A 400 -38.48 -9.16 -22.46
C TYR A 400 -38.52 -10.01 -21.20
N VAL A 401 -39.72 -10.24 -20.65
CA VAL A 401 -39.90 -11.17 -19.53
C VAL A 401 -39.89 -12.61 -20.04
N CYS A 402 -39.34 -13.52 -19.25
CA CYS A 402 -39.20 -14.93 -19.63
C CYS A 402 -39.67 -15.82 -18.48
N PHE A 403 -40.57 -16.76 -18.80
CA PHE A 403 -41.07 -17.78 -17.87
C PHE A 403 -40.33 -19.12 -18.00
N CYS A 404 -39.27 -19.18 -18.81
CA CYS A 404 -38.50 -20.40 -18.96
C CYS A 404 -37.73 -20.72 -17.67
N THR A 405 -37.70 -22.00 -17.34
CA THR A 405 -36.85 -22.55 -16.29
C THR A 405 -35.36 -22.44 -16.68
N GLY A 406 -34.46 -22.52 -15.70
CA GLY A 406 -33.03 -22.53 -15.96
C GLY A 406 -32.58 -23.67 -16.90
N ALA A 407 -33.23 -24.83 -16.82
CA ALA A 407 -32.97 -25.97 -17.70
C ALA A 407 -33.39 -25.67 -19.15
N GLU A 408 -34.56 -25.07 -19.36
CA GLU A 408 -35.04 -24.65 -20.68
C GLU A 408 -34.16 -23.55 -21.28
N ILE A 409 -33.74 -22.56 -20.49
CA ILE A 409 -32.81 -21.52 -20.96
C ILE A 409 -31.48 -22.15 -21.39
N LYS A 410 -30.95 -23.10 -20.59
CA LYS A 410 -29.72 -23.82 -20.90
C LYS A 410 -29.86 -24.68 -22.16
N ALA A 411 -31.01 -25.30 -22.39
CA ALA A 411 -31.30 -26.06 -23.60
C ALA A 411 -31.44 -25.15 -24.83
N ASN A 412 -32.20 -24.05 -24.71
CA ASN A 412 -32.43 -23.06 -25.77
C ASN A 412 -31.15 -22.35 -26.21
N ARG A 413 -30.17 -22.18 -25.32
CA ARG A 413 -28.84 -21.66 -25.66
C ARG A 413 -27.97 -22.61 -26.47
N GLY A 414 -28.42 -23.85 -26.70
CA GLY A 414 -27.75 -24.82 -27.57
C GLY A 414 -26.32 -25.15 -27.16
N GLY A 415 -25.52 -25.57 -28.15
CA GLY A 415 -24.10 -25.93 -28.03
C GLY A 415 -23.79 -27.25 -28.73
N GLU A 416 -22.52 -27.65 -28.75
CA GLU A 416 -22.05 -28.87 -29.45
C GLU A 416 -22.86 -30.12 -29.05
N GLU A 417 -23.20 -30.24 -27.77
CA GLU A 417 -23.97 -31.38 -27.23
C GLU A 417 -25.50 -31.18 -27.28
N ARG A 418 -25.99 -29.95 -27.50
CA ARG A 418 -27.39 -29.55 -27.25
C ARG A 418 -28.14 -29.09 -28.49
N GLY A 419 -27.48 -29.06 -29.65
CA GLY A 419 -28.07 -28.66 -30.92
C GLY A 419 -28.10 -27.14 -31.13
N PRO A 420 -28.85 -26.66 -32.16
CA PRO A 420 -28.86 -25.25 -32.54
C PRO A 420 -29.48 -24.37 -31.47
N ARG A 421 -29.07 -23.09 -31.45
CA ARG A 421 -29.65 -22.09 -30.56
C ARG A 421 -31.08 -21.77 -31.00
N LYS A 422 -31.98 -21.56 -30.03
CA LYS A 422 -33.40 -21.32 -30.26
C LYS A 422 -33.93 -20.22 -29.35
N ALA A 423 -34.66 -19.27 -29.92
CA ALA A 423 -35.42 -18.29 -29.16
C ALA A 423 -36.59 -18.97 -28.41
N CYS A 424 -36.78 -18.62 -27.14
CA CYS A 424 -37.99 -19.03 -26.42
C CYS A 424 -39.23 -18.27 -26.93
N VAL A 425 -40.42 -18.82 -26.74
CA VAL A 425 -41.69 -18.22 -27.17
C VAL A 425 -41.94 -16.84 -26.54
N HIS A 426 -41.31 -16.57 -25.39
CA HIS A 426 -41.45 -15.30 -24.67
C HIS A 426 -40.69 -14.14 -25.34
N ARG A 427 -39.68 -14.44 -26.18
CA ARG A 427 -38.83 -13.42 -26.83
C ARG A 427 -39.61 -12.52 -27.80
N THR A 428 -40.77 -12.97 -28.26
CA THR A 428 -41.66 -12.25 -29.19
C THR A 428 -42.92 -11.72 -28.50
N LEU A 429 -42.98 -11.71 -27.17
CA LEU A 429 -44.08 -11.08 -26.45
C LEU A 429 -44.14 -9.59 -26.78
N PRO A 430 -45.35 -8.99 -26.88
CA PRO A 430 -45.50 -7.55 -27.02
C PRO A 430 -44.80 -6.78 -25.88
N VAL A 431 -44.34 -5.57 -26.20
CA VAL A 431 -43.66 -4.67 -25.26
C VAL A 431 -44.55 -4.38 -24.05
N GLU A 432 -45.84 -4.12 -24.28
CA GLU A 432 -46.82 -3.80 -23.25
C GLU A 432 -47.01 -4.96 -22.26
N THR A 433 -47.03 -6.19 -22.78
CA THR A 433 -47.10 -7.40 -21.95
C THR A 433 -45.85 -7.55 -21.10
N SER A 434 -44.66 -7.43 -21.71
CA SER A 434 -43.40 -7.54 -20.96
C SER A 434 -43.29 -6.47 -19.87
N LEU A 435 -43.70 -5.23 -20.15
CA LEU A 435 -43.69 -4.14 -19.19
C LEU A 435 -44.66 -4.39 -18.03
N ALA A 436 -45.89 -4.83 -18.32
CA ALA A 436 -46.88 -5.14 -17.30
C ALA A 436 -46.43 -6.29 -16.39
N GLU A 437 -45.87 -7.36 -16.96
CA GLU A 437 -45.35 -8.48 -16.19
C GLU A 437 -44.11 -8.10 -15.37
N PHE A 438 -43.20 -7.29 -15.90
CA PHE A 438 -42.04 -6.81 -15.16
C PHE A 438 -42.42 -5.95 -13.94
N ARG A 439 -43.46 -5.11 -14.06
CA ARG A 439 -44.03 -4.36 -12.92
C ARG A 439 -44.62 -5.29 -11.86
N LYS A 440 -45.35 -6.34 -12.28
CA LYS A 440 -45.84 -7.37 -11.35
C LYS A 440 -44.71 -8.14 -10.66
N MET A 441 -43.56 -8.33 -11.32
CA MET A 441 -42.37 -8.90 -10.67
C MET A 441 -41.90 -8.03 -9.50
N ARG A 442 -41.76 -6.71 -9.72
CA ARG A 442 -41.40 -5.74 -8.68
C ARG A 442 -42.42 -5.75 -7.53
N ASP A 443 -43.70 -5.82 -7.86
CA ASP A 443 -44.81 -5.78 -6.90
C ASP A 443 -45.03 -7.12 -6.16
N GLY A 444 -44.19 -8.14 -6.42
CA GLY A 444 -44.16 -9.38 -5.64
C GLY A 444 -45.22 -10.42 -6.02
N HIS A 445 -45.80 -10.36 -7.22
CA HIS A 445 -46.81 -11.32 -7.68
C HIS A 445 -46.24 -12.71 -8.02
N TYR A 446 -44.92 -12.85 -8.07
CA TYR A 446 -44.22 -14.06 -8.51
C TYR A 446 -43.22 -14.54 -7.46
N GLN A 447 -43.03 -15.86 -7.40
CA GLN A 447 -42.00 -16.50 -6.60
C GLN A 447 -40.66 -16.54 -7.33
N PRO A 448 -39.53 -16.72 -6.61
CA PRO A 448 -38.22 -16.93 -7.21
C PRO A 448 -38.24 -18.01 -8.29
N ASN A 449 -37.50 -17.79 -9.38
CA ASN A 449 -37.39 -18.66 -10.56
C ASN A 449 -38.67 -18.85 -11.41
N GLN A 450 -39.79 -18.18 -11.10
CA GLN A 450 -41.00 -18.26 -11.97
C GLN A 450 -40.91 -17.38 -13.20
N ILE A 451 -40.23 -16.23 -13.09
CA ILE A 451 -40.12 -15.24 -14.16
C ILE A 451 -38.82 -14.44 -13.96
N ILE A 452 -38.20 -14.05 -15.07
CA ILE A 452 -36.99 -13.23 -15.10
C ILE A 452 -37.08 -12.19 -16.21
N LEU A 453 -36.36 -11.07 -16.08
CA LEU A 453 -36.15 -10.15 -17.19
C LEU A 453 -34.90 -10.56 -17.95
N ARG A 454 -34.97 -10.66 -19.29
CA ARG A 454 -33.83 -10.95 -20.15
C ARG A 454 -33.59 -9.82 -21.14
N MET A 455 -32.32 -9.51 -21.37
CA MET A 455 -31.89 -8.65 -22.47
C MET A 455 -32.17 -9.37 -23.80
N LYS A 456 -32.66 -8.64 -24.80
CA LYS A 456 -32.95 -9.15 -26.15
C LYS A 456 -31.76 -8.83 -27.06
N GLN A 457 -30.73 -9.66 -26.94
CA GLN A 457 -29.44 -9.52 -27.61
C GLN A 457 -29.43 -10.36 -28.90
N ASP A 458 -28.26 -10.86 -29.31
CA ASP A 458 -28.11 -11.71 -30.49
C ASP A 458 -27.80 -13.16 -30.09
N LEU A 459 -28.77 -14.05 -30.31
CA LEU A 459 -28.63 -15.47 -30.01
C LEU A 459 -27.69 -16.19 -31.00
N GLU A 460 -27.42 -15.63 -32.18
CA GLU A 460 -26.55 -16.25 -33.17
C GLU A 460 -25.06 -15.93 -32.94
N ASP A 461 -24.77 -14.87 -32.17
CA ASP A 461 -23.41 -14.46 -31.81
C ASP A 461 -22.60 -15.65 -31.23
N GLY A 462 -21.33 -15.75 -31.59
CA GLY A 462 -20.44 -16.79 -31.07
C GLY A 462 -20.14 -16.65 -29.57
N ASN A 463 -20.35 -15.47 -29.00
CA ASN A 463 -20.07 -15.13 -27.61
C ASN A 463 -21.29 -15.42 -26.70
N PRO A 464 -21.16 -16.31 -25.69
CA PRO A 464 -22.25 -16.60 -24.74
C PRO A 464 -22.83 -15.39 -24.01
N GLN A 465 -22.06 -14.30 -23.89
CA GLN A 465 -22.47 -13.05 -23.26
C GLN A 465 -23.50 -12.27 -24.08
N MET A 466 -23.79 -12.69 -25.31
CA MET A 466 -24.84 -12.12 -26.15
C MET A 466 -26.11 -12.99 -26.20
N TRP A 467 -26.15 -14.12 -25.47
CA TRP A 467 -27.28 -15.06 -25.55
C TRP A 467 -28.41 -14.73 -24.58
N ASP A 468 -29.01 -13.56 -24.81
CA ASP A 468 -30.12 -13.01 -24.04
C ASP A 468 -29.86 -13.15 -22.52
N LEU A 469 -28.89 -12.38 -22.02
CA LEU A 469 -28.49 -12.39 -20.62
C LEU A 469 -29.64 -12.01 -19.69
N VAL A 470 -29.62 -12.53 -18.47
CA VAL A 470 -30.62 -12.20 -17.45
C VAL A 470 -30.28 -10.83 -16.87
N ALA A 471 -31.23 -9.91 -16.89
CA ALA A 471 -31.10 -8.56 -16.34
C ALA A 471 -31.63 -8.47 -14.90
N TYR A 472 -32.77 -9.10 -14.59
CA TYR A 472 -33.37 -9.10 -13.25
C TYR A 472 -33.88 -10.48 -12.84
N ARG A 473 -33.83 -10.73 -11.53
CA ARG A 473 -34.29 -11.95 -10.87
C ARG A 473 -35.13 -11.61 -9.65
N ILE A 474 -36.05 -12.49 -9.28
CA ILE A 474 -36.79 -12.38 -8.01
C ILE A 474 -36.00 -13.12 -6.93
N LEU A 475 -35.78 -12.47 -5.79
CA LEU A 475 -35.18 -13.07 -4.61
C LEU A 475 -36.05 -12.73 -3.39
N ASN A 476 -36.43 -13.76 -2.63
CA ASN A 476 -37.21 -13.61 -1.39
C ASN A 476 -36.28 -13.37 -0.20
N ALA A 477 -35.53 -12.26 -0.24
CA ALA A 477 -34.63 -11.85 0.83
C ALA A 477 -34.72 -10.33 1.04
N SER A 478 -34.63 -9.90 2.30
CA SER A 478 -34.54 -8.48 2.66
C SER A 478 -33.12 -7.99 2.43
N HIS A 479 -32.97 -6.87 1.73
CA HIS A 479 -31.67 -6.29 1.44
C HIS A 479 -31.14 -5.51 2.66
N HIS A 480 -29.87 -5.68 3.02
CA HIS A 480 -29.30 -5.02 4.21
C HIS A 480 -29.46 -3.49 4.25
N ARG A 481 -29.36 -2.80 3.09
CA ARG A 481 -29.63 -1.35 2.95
C ARG A 481 -31.07 -0.99 2.63
N THR A 482 -31.62 -1.48 1.51
CA THR A 482 -32.95 -1.10 1.03
C THR A 482 -34.10 -1.87 1.66
N GLN A 483 -33.82 -2.80 2.57
CA GLN A 483 -34.80 -3.63 3.28
C GLN A 483 -35.76 -4.31 2.29
N ASP A 484 -37.06 -4.25 2.55
CA ASP A 484 -38.11 -4.87 1.74
C ASP A 484 -38.61 -4.01 0.56
N GLN A 485 -37.94 -2.90 0.24
CA GLN A 485 -38.36 -2.00 -0.85
C GLN A 485 -38.34 -2.68 -2.22
N TRP A 486 -37.47 -3.66 -2.43
CA TRP A 486 -37.29 -4.37 -3.69
C TRP A 486 -37.51 -5.87 -3.51
N LYS A 487 -38.27 -6.48 -4.43
CA LYS A 487 -38.44 -7.95 -4.54
C LYS A 487 -37.72 -8.52 -5.76
N ILE A 488 -37.25 -7.64 -6.64
CA ILE A 488 -36.45 -7.96 -7.81
C ILE A 488 -35.10 -7.28 -7.68
N TYR A 489 -34.06 -7.97 -8.13
CA TYR A 489 -32.68 -7.50 -8.05
C TYR A 489 -32.01 -7.60 -9.42
N PRO A 490 -31.28 -6.55 -9.83
CA PRO A 490 -30.53 -6.58 -11.08
C PRO A 490 -29.36 -7.57 -10.97
N THR A 491 -28.92 -8.12 -12.10
CA THR A 491 -27.74 -8.99 -12.14
C THR A 491 -26.46 -8.19 -12.22
N TYR A 492 -25.33 -8.85 -11.97
CA TYR A 492 -23.99 -8.28 -12.13
C TYR A 492 -23.80 -7.64 -13.53
N ASP A 493 -24.12 -8.37 -14.60
CA ASP A 493 -23.96 -7.91 -15.98
C ASP A 493 -24.80 -6.68 -16.31
N PHE A 494 -25.99 -6.54 -15.71
CA PHE A 494 -26.85 -5.37 -15.89
C PHE A 494 -26.38 -4.18 -15.03
N THR A 495 -25.89 -4.45 -13.82
CA THR A 495 -25.55 -3.41 -12.85
C THR A 495 -24.21 -2.74 -13.16
N HIS A 496 -23.15 -3.52 -13.35
CA HIS A 496 -21.78 -2.97 -13.32
C HIS A 496 -21.52 -1.94 -14.41
N CYS A 497 -21.99 -2.20 -15.63
CA CYS A 497 -21.82 -1.27 -16.76
C CYS A 497 -22.63 0.02 -16.59
N LEU A 498 -23.87 -0.09 -16.11
CA LEU A 498 -24.74 1.06 -15.90
C LEU A 498 -24.30 1.91 -14.71
N VAL A 499 -23.87 1.29 -13.61
CA VAL A 499 -23.34 2.05 -12.47
C VAL A 499 -22.01 2.70 -12.82
N ASP A 500 -21.15 2.03 -13.60
CA ASP A 500 -19.94 2.68 -14.14
C ASP A 500 -20.28 3.91 -15.01
N SER A 501 -21.38 3.83 -15.77
CA SER A 501 -21.89 4.97 -16.55
C SER A 501 -22.35 6.11 -15.64
N PHE A 502 -23.17 5.80 -14.61
CA PHE A 502 -23.69 6.78 -13.66
C PHE A 502 -22.58 7.50 -12.88
N GLU A 503 -21.56 6.75 -12.46
CA GLU A 503 -20.42 7.26 -11.71
C GLU A 503 -19.37 7.95 -12.61
N ASN A 504 -19.63 8.04 -13.92
CA ASN A 504 -18.72 8.62 -14.90
C ASN A 504 -17.32 8.00 -14.83
N ILE A 505 -17.25 6.67 -14.74
CA ILE A 505 -15.99 5.94 -14.72
C ILE A 505 -15.28 6.15 -16.06
N SER A 506 -14.08 6.71 -16.01
CA SER A 506 -13.23 6.87 -17.21
C SER A 506 -12.56 5.55 -17.60
N HIS A 507 -12.11 4.78 -16.59
CA HIS A 507 -11.32 3.58 -16.74
C HIS A 507 -11.91 2.47 -15.87
N SER A 508 -12.65 1.57 -16.51
CA SER A 508 -13.24 0.39 -15.85
C SER A 508 -12.24 -0.75 -15.93
N LEU A 509 -11.39 -0.87 -14.90
CA LEU A 509 -10.30 -1.85 -14.87
C LEU A 509 -10.79 -3.13 -14.18
N CYS A 510 -10.66 -4.27 -14.84
CA CYS A 510 -11.06 -5.58 -14.31
C CYS A 510 -10.10 -6.69 -14.75
N THR A 511 -10.37 -7.93 -14.40
CA THR A 511 -9.50 -9.06 -14.73
C THR A 511 -9.89 -9.73 -16.05
N THR A 512 -8.97 -10.48 -16.67
CA THR A 512 -9.16 -11.09 -18.00
C THR A 512 -10.28 -12.12 -18.09
N GLU A 513 -10.78 -12.63 -16.97
CA GLU A 513 -11.96 -13.48 -16.90
C GLU A 513 -13.21 -12.80 -17.48
N PHE A 514 -13.27 -11.46 -17.50
CA PHE A 514 -14.40 -10.68 -17.98
C PHE A 514 -14.26 -10.15 -19.42
N ILE A 515 -13.24 -10.59 -20.17
CA ILE A 515 -13.03 -10.17 -21.57
C ILE A 515 -14.28 -10.43 -22.43
N GLN A 516 -14.89 -11.61 -22.28
CA GLN A 516 -16.09 -11.97 -23.05
C GLN A 516 -17.28 -11.05 -22.71
N SER A 517 -17.38 -10.60 -21.46
CA SER A 517 -18.47 -9.72 -20.99
C SER A 517 -18.31 -8.28 -21.46
N ARG A 518 -17.17 -7.88 -22.04
CA ARG A 518 -17.02 -6.52 -22.60
C ARG A 518 -18.05 -6.23 -23.69
N VAL A 519 -18.36 -7.23 -24.52
CA VAL A 519 -19.32 -7.08 -25.63
C VAL A 519 -20.72 -6.79 -25.08
N SER A 520 -21.15 -7.51 -24.04
CA SER A 520 -22.45 -7.26 -23.39
C SER A 520 -22.47 -5.94 -22.60
N TYR A 521 -21.34 -5.59 -21.98
CA TYR A 521 -21.12 -4.31 -21.29
C TYR A 521 -21.35 -3.13 -22.24
N GLU A 522 -20.64 -3.10 -23.38
CA GLU A 522 -20.75 -2.03 -24.36
C GLU A 522 -22.14 -2.04 -25.03
N TRP A 523 -22.68 -3.22 -25.33
CA TRP A 523 -24.03 -3.37 -25.90
C TRP A 523 -25.11 -2.71 -25.03
N LEU A 524 -25.07 -2.91 -23.71
CA LEU A 524 -26.11 -2.38 -22.83
C LEU A 524 -26.07 -0.85 -22.77
N CYS A 525 -24.87 -0.26 -22.65
CA CYS A 525 -24.70 1.19 -22.68
C CYS A 525 -25.17 1.80 -24.00
N HIS A 526 -24.83 1.17 -25.14
CA HIS A 526 -25.26 1.61 -26.46
C HIS A 526 -26.77 1.50 -26.66
N ALA A 527 -27.39 0.41 -26.20
CA ALA A 527 -28.83 0.20 -26.33
C ALA A 527 -29.63 1.27 -25.58
N LEU A 528 -29.15 1.71 -24.42
CA LEU A 528 -29.78 2.74 -23.59
C LEU A 528 -29.32 4.16 -23.93
N ASN A 529 -28.37 4.31 -24.84
CA ASN A 529 -27.73 5.57 -25.22
C ASN A 529 -27.22 6.37 -24.00
N VAL A 530 -26.58 5.67 -23.07
CA VAL A 530 -25.89 6.26 -21.92
C VAL A 530 -24.38 6.31 -22.18
N TYR A 531 -23.65 7.07 -21.38
CA TYR A 531 -22.18 7.10 -21.47
C TYR A 531 -21.62 5.67 -21.35
N THR A 532 -20.70 5.29 -22.24
CA THR A 532 -20.07 3.96 -22.27
C THR A 532 -18.65 4.04 -21.71
N PRO A 533 -18.42 3.68 -20.44
CA PRO A 533 -17.08 3.58 -19.87
C PRO A 533 -16.21 2.59 -20.64
N ARG A 534 -14.90 2.80 -20.64
CA ARG A 534 -13.99 1.85 -21.29
C ARG A 534 -13.58 0.75 -20.32
N GLN A 535 -14.08 -0.46 -20.55
CA GLN A 535 -13.59 -1.67 -19.87
C GLN A 535 -12.23 -2.08 -20.42
N THR A 536 -11.27 -2.31 -19.52
CA THR A 536 -9.93 -2.79 -19.84
C THR A 536 -9.47 -3.83 -18.82
N GLU A 537 -8.93 -4.93 -19.31
CA GLU A 537 -8.68 -6.13 -18.51
C GLU A 537 -7.19 -6.41 -18.34
N TYR A 538 -6.79 -6.75 -17.12
CA TYR A 538 -5.44 -7.16 -16.77
C TYR A 538 -5.41 -8.60 -16.24
N GLY A 539 -4.26 -9.25 -16.39
CA GLY A 539 -4.06 -10.62 -15.94
C GLY A 539 -4.05 -10.69 -14.41
N ARG A 540 -4.78 -11.68 -13.88
CA ARG A 540 -4.82 -11.98 -12.46
C ARG A 540 -3.45 -12.35 -11.91
N LEU A 541 -3.20 -12.04 -10.64
CA LEU A 541 -2.07 -12.57 -9.87
C LEU A 541 -2.50 -13.88 -9.21
N ASN A 542 -1.69 -14.93 -9.33
CA ASN A 542 -1.82 -16.18 -8.59
C ASN A 542 -0.50 -16.48 -7.87
N LEU A 543 -0.61 -17.03 -6.66
CA LEU A 543 0.53 -17.56 -5.91
C LEU A 543 0.57 -19.08 -5.97
N GLU A 544 1.73 -19.64 -6.30
CA GLU A 544 2.02 -21.08 -6.21
C GLU A 544 2.43 -21.45 -4.77
N GLY A 545 2.10 -22.67 -4.34
CA GLY A 545 2.38 -23.18 -2.99
C GLY A 545 1.32 -22.82 -1.95
N THR A 546 0.19 -22.25 -2.36
CA THR A 546 -0.94 -21.93 -1.48
C THR A 546 -2.28 -22.05 -2.21
N VAL A 547 -3.38 -21.88 -1.46
CA VAL A 547 -4.73 -21.80 -2.01
C VAL A 547 -5.27 -20.38 -1.89
N MET A 548 -5.69 -19.82 -3.03
CA MET A 548 -6.23 -18.45 -3.11
C MET A 548 -7.75 -18.43 -3.27
N SER A 549 -8.42 -19.58 -3.26
CA SER A 549 -9.89 -19.64 -3.34
C SER A 549 -10.50 -19.37 -1.98
N LYS A 550 -11.37 -18.35 -1.87
CA LYS A 550 -12.12 -18.05 -0.64
C LYS A 550 -12.87 -19.28 -0.10
N ARG A 551 -13.47 -20.10 -0.98
CA ARG A 551 -14.14 -21.36 -0.59
C ARG A 551 -13.17 -22.37 0.04
N LYS A 552 -11.97 -22.52 -0.52
CA LYS A 552 -10.93 -23.42 0.03
C LYS A 552 -10.39 -22.91 1.36
N ILE A 553 -10.17 -21.59 1.49
CA ILE A 553 -9.73 -20.96 2.75
C ILE A 553 -10.81 -21.13 3.84
N MET A 554 -12.07 -20.91 3.50
CA MET A 554 -13.19 -21.14 4.43
C MET A 554 -13.23 -22.58 4.93
N LYS A 555 -12.94 -23.56 4.06
CA LYS A 555 -12.82 -24.97 4.46
C LYS A 555 -11.67 -25.19 5.47
N LEU A 556 -10.50 -24.59 5.24
CA LEU A 556 -9.36 -24.65 6.18
C LEU A 556 -9.72 -24.10 7.56
N VAL A 557 -10.42 -22.95 7.60
CA VAL A 557 -10.85 -22.29 8.84
C VAL A 557 -11.91 -23.13 9.55
N ASN A 558 -12.96 -23.55 8.84
CA ASN A 558 -14.08 -24.29 9.43
C ASN A 558 -13.67 -25.67 9.96
N GLU A 559 -12.69 -26.31 9.33
CA GLU A 559 -12.16 -27.62 9.74
C GLU A 559 -10.98 -27.50 10.72
N GLY A 560 -10.61 -26.28 11.14
CA GLY A 560 -9.61 -26.04 12.19
C GLY A 560 -8.16 -26.30 11.78
N HIS A 561 -7.85 -26.33 10.48
CA HIS A 561 -6.47 -26.43 9.99
C HIS A 561 -5.66 -25.15 10.24
N VAL A 562 -6.35 -24.02 10.39
CA VAL A 562 -5.81 -22.69 10.69
C VAL A 562 -6.65 -22.02 11.77
N GLU A 563 -6.06 -21.10 12.55
CA GLU A 563 -6.72 -20.44 13.68
C GLU A 563 -7.93 -19.61 13.23
N GLY A 564 -7.82 -18.99 12.05
CA GLY A 564 -8.81 -18.07 11.52
C GLY A 564 -8.39 -17.56 10.15
N TRP A 565 -9.12 -16.58 9.64
CA TRP A 565 -8.79 -15.99 8.34
C TRP A 565 -7.58 -15.05 8.36
N ASP A 566 -7.18 -14.60 9.54
CA ASP A 566 -5.98 -13.81 9.77
C ASP A 566 -4.80 -14.67 10.24
N ASP A 567 -4.91 -16.01 10.22
CA ASP A 567 -3.80 -16.91 10.52
C ASP A 567 -2.60 -16.58 9.61
N PRO A 568 -1.42 -16.23 10.15
CA PRO A 568 -0.25 -15.80 9.37
C PRO A 568 0.26 -16.77 8.30
N ARG A 569 -0.19 -18.03 8.29
CA ARG A 569 0.12 -19.01 7.25
C ARG A 569 -0.71 -18.83 5.97
N LEU A 570 -1.81 -18.06 6.06
CA LEU A 570 -2.65 -17.71 4.92
C LEU A 570 -2.10 -16.49 4.17
N TYR A 571 -2.53 -16.36 2.90
CA TYR A 571 -2.20 -15.21 2.04
C TYR A 571 -3.40 -14.27 1.86
N THR A 572 -4.23 -14.15 2.90
CA THR A 572 -5.20 -13.05 3.02
C THR A 572 -4.47 -11.76 3.40
N LEU A 573 -4.97 -10.60 3.00
CA LEU A 573 -4.32 -9.32 3.33
C LEU A 573 -4.29 -9.10 4.85
N ILE A 574 -5.33 -9.49 5.57
CA ILE A 574 -5.34 -9.43 7.04
C ILE A 574 -4.34 -10.40 7.68
N ALA A 575 -4.16 -11.60 7.12
CA ALA A 575 -3.15 -12.55 7.59
C ALA A 575 -1.74 -12.02 7.35
N LEU A 576 -1.48 -11.44 6.17
CA LEU A 576 -0.19 -10.85 5.85
C LEU A 576 0.11 -9.63 6.73
N ARG A 577 -0.92 -8.82 7.04
CA ARG A 577 -0.83 -7.73 8.01
C ARG A 577 -0.45 -8.26 9.39
N ARG A 578 -1.19 -9.24 9.93
CA ARG A 578 -0.91 -9.89 11.23
C ARG A 578 0.45 -10.61 11.27
N ARG A 579 0.85 -11.24 10.15
CA ARG A 579 2.18 -11.84 9.96
C ARG A 579 3.30 -10.80 10.09
N GLY A 580 3.00 -9.53 9.85
CA GLY A 580 3.95 -8.41 9.93
C GLY A 580 4.49 -7.94 8.58
N VAL A 581 3.91 -8.37 7.46
CA VAL A 581 4.33 -7.89 6.14
C VAL A 581 4.00 -6.40 6.00
N PRO A 582 4.95 -5.52 5.66
CA PRO A 582 4.67 -4.11 5.42
C PRO A 582 3.80 -3.91 4.16
N PRO A 583 2.81 -2.99 4.18
CA PRO A 583 1.97 -2.71 3.02
C PRO A 583 2.81 -2.24 1.82
N GLU A 584 3.87 -1.47 2.07
CA GLU A 584 4.79 -0.98 1.04
C GLU A 584 5.54 -2.13 0.34
N ALA A 585 5.78 -3.25 1.03
CA ALA A 585 6.39 -4.44 0.41
C ALA A 585 5.41 -5.13 -0.55
N ILE A 586 4.11 -5.16 -0.22
CA ILE A 586 3.05 -5.69 -1.09
C ILE A 586 2.92 -4.82 -2.36
N LEU A 587 2.90 -3.49 -2.20
CA LEU A 587 2.83 -2.58 -3.35
C LEU A 587 4.08 -2.67 -4.24
N LYS A 588 5.29 -2.75 -3.64
CA LYS A 588 6.53 -2.99 -4.40
C LYS A 588 6.50 -4.32 -5.14
N PHE A 589 5.96 -5.37 -4.53
CA PHE A 589 5.78 -6.66 -5.18
C PHE A 589 4.87 -6.54 -6.40
N VAL A 590 3.68 -5.94 -6.25
CA VAL A 590 2.76 -5.70 -7.37
C VAL A 590 3.40 -4.86 -8.48
N ASN A 591 4.14 -3.80 -8.12
CA ASN A 591 4.84 -2.96 -9.09
C ASN A 591 5.89 -3.75 -9.88
N SER A 592 6.67 -4.60 -9.19
CA SER A 592 7.73 -5.41 -9.82
C SER A 592 7.21 -6.45 -10.81
N LEU A 593 5.96 -6.91 -10.67
CA LEU A 593 5.35 -7.87 -11.57
C LEU A 593 4.90 -7.25 -12.90
N GLY A 594 4.70 -5.93 -12.92
CA GLY A 594 4.12 -5.25 -14.06
C GLY A 594 2.62 -5.56 -14.28
N VAL A 595 2.06 -4.89 -15.29
CA VAL A 595 0.67 -5.07 -15.69
C VAL A 595 0.62 -5.46 -17.17
N ALA A 596 0.10 -6.66 -17.42
CA ALA A 596 -0.13 -7.24 -18.74
C ALA A 596 -1.44 -8.04 -18.71
N THR A 597 -1.93 -8.47 -19.87
CA THR A 597 -3.13 -9.31 -20.01
C THR A 597 -2.88 -10.77 -19.59
N ALA A 598 -1.63 -11.23 -19.61
CA ALA A 598 -1.28 -12.58 -19.18
C ALA A 598 -1.38 -12.75 -17.66
N VAL A 599 -1.91 -13.89 -17.22
CA VAL A 599 -1.99 -14.27 -15.80
C VAL A 599 -0.57 -14.43 -15.24
N SER A 600 -0.33 -13.85 -14.06
CA SER A 600 0.97 -13.93 -13.37
C SER A 600 0.92 -15.05 -12.34
N ASN A 601 1.57 -16.18 -12.60
CA ASN A 601 1.76 -17.26 -11.62
C ASN A 601 3.13 -17.09 -10.96
N ILE A 602 3.14 -16.82 -9.66
CA ILE A 602 4.36 -16.45 -8.92
C ILE A 602 4.54 -17.37 -7.73
N ALA A 603 5.73 -17.94 -7.59
CA ALA A 603 6.08 -18.74 -6.43
C ALA A 603 6.22 -17.88 -5.16
N ILE A 604 5.80 -18.41 -4.01
CA ILE A 604 5.83 -17.75 -2.69
C ILE A 604 7.21 -17.14 -2.37
N HIS A 605 8.31 -17.85 -2.67
CA HIS A 605 9.66 -17.37 -2.33
C HIS A 605 9.99 -16.02 -2.97
N ARG A 606 9.42 -15.70 -4.14
CA ARG A 606 9.61 -14.39 -4.80
C ARG A 606 8.90 -13.27 -4.04
N PHE A 607 7.68 -13.53 -3.57
CA PHE A 607 6.96 -12.59 -2.70
C PHE A 607 7.73 -12.36 -1.39
N GLU A 608 8.15 -13.44 -0.73
CA GLU A 608 8.94 -13.37 0.50
C GLU A 608 10.30 -12.68 0.30
N GLN A 609 10.91 -12.82 -0.87
CA GLN A 609 12.12 -12.08 -1.23
C GLN A 609 11.87 -10.57 -1.28
N THR A 610 10.77 -10.11 -1.88
CA THR A 610 10.40 -8.68 -1.87
C THR A 610 10.17 -8.17 -0.45
N VAL A 611 9.49 -8.96 0.40
CA VAL A 611 9.29 -8.65 1.82
C VAL A 611 10.64 -8.52 2.53
N ARG A 612 11.55 -9.48 2.36
CA ARG A 612 12.88 -9.48 2.96
C ARG A 612 13.72 -8.27 2.53
N GLN A 613 13.71 -7.95 1.24
CA GLN A 613 14.44 -6.79 0.71
C GLN A 613 13.91 -5.47 1.28
N HIS A 614 12.59 -5.38 1.48
CA HIS A 614 11.99 -4.22 2.12
C HIS A 614 12.40 -4.11 3.60
N LEU A 615 12.30 -5.20 4.37
CA LEU A 615 12.61 -5.21 5.80
C LEU A 615 14.09 -4.95 6.10
N GLU A 616 15.00 -5.43 5.25
CA GLU A 616 16.47 -5.24 5.41
C GLU A 616 16.91 -3.77 5.51
N LEU A 617 16.11 -2.82 5.00
CA LEU A 617 16.40 -1.38 5.07
C LEU A 617 15.46 -0.60 6.00
N THR A 618 14.38 -1.22 6.48
CA THR A 618 13.31 -0.52 7.21
C THR A 618 13.13 -1.00 8.64
N THR A 619 13.78 -2.10 9.03
CA THR A 619 13.67 -2.63 10.40
C THR A 619 14.94 -2.43 11.23
N PRO A 620 14.80 -2.07 12.52
CA PRO A 620 15.89 -2.09 13.49
C PRO A 620 16.43 -3.51 13.72
N ARG A 621 17.71 -3.65 14.09
CA ARG A 621 18.35 -4.95 14.38
C ARG A 621 18.57 -5.12 15.87
N LEU A 622 17.95 -6.15 16.44
CA LEU A 622 18.01 -6.47 17.85
C LEU A 622 18.63 -7.86 18.06
N MET A 623 19.31 -8.04 19.20
CA MET A 623 19.71 -9.39 19.63
C MET A 623 18.48 -10.12 20.19
N MET A 624 18.26 -11.31 19.67
CA MET A 624 17.18 -12.21 20.08
C MET A 624 17.75 -13.62 20.15
N VAL A 625 17.43 -14.32 21.24
CA VAL A 625 17.80 -15.72 21.45
C VAL A 625 16.52 -16.54 21.54
N LEU A 626 16.28 -17.46 20.60
CA LEU A 626 15.06 -18.24 20.54
C LEU A 626 15.03 -19.35 21.60
N LYS A 627 16.10 -20.13 21.68
CA LYS A 627 16.25 -21.28 22.58
C LYS A 627 17.47 -21.02 23.48
N PRO A 628 17.32 -20.27 24.59
CA PRO A 628 18.46 -19.80 25.37
C PRO A 628 19.24 -20.93 26.06
N ILE A 629 20.56 -20.78 26.07
CA ILE A 629 21.50 -21.46 26.99
C ILE A 629 22.16 -20.39 27.86
N LYS A 630 22.18 -20.61 29.17
CA LYS A 630 22.85 -19.72 30.11
C LYS A 630 24.36 -19.96 30.09
N VAL A 631 25.13 -18.89 30.05
CA VAL A 631 26.60 -18.89 30.06
C VAL A 631 27.07 -18.05 31.24
N THR A 632 27.89 -18.64 32.11
CA THR A 632 28.56 -17.94 33.21
C THR A 632 30.03 -17.75 32.86
N ILE A 633 30.49 -16.50 32.89
CA ILE A 633 31.87 -16.12 32.61
C ILE A 633 32.61 -16.03 33.94
N GLU A 634 33.43 -17.04 34.26
CA GLU A 634 33.96 -17.24 35.63
C GLU A 634 35.05 -16.23 36.05
N ASN A 635 35.79 -15.66 35.11
CA ASN A 635 36.89 -14.74 35.38
C ASN A 635 36.47 -13.25 35.30
N LEU A 636 35.18 -12.97 35.17
CA LEU A 636 34.60 -11.65 35.38
C LEU A 636 33.98 -11.57 36.79
N PRO A 637 34.09 -10.44 37.50
CA PRO A 637 33.48 -10.31 38.82
C PRO A 637 31.95 -10.36 38.73
N GLY A 638 31.29 -10.77 39.82
CA GLY A 638 29.84 -10.99 39.84
C GLY A 638 29.00 -9.73 39.61
N ASP A 639 29.57 -8.56 39.87
CA ASP A 639 29.00 -7.23 39.66
C ASP A 639 29.51 -6.56 38.36
N HIS A 640 30.16 -7.32 37.48
CA HIS A 640 30.64 -6.81 36.20
C HIS A 640 29.48 -6.25 35.37
N LEU A 641 29.59 -4.99 34.97
CA LEU A 641 28.66 -4.32 34.09
C LEU A 641 29.43 -3.40 33.15
N GLU A 642 29.44 -3.74 31.87
CA GLU A 642 29.95 -2.91 30.79
C GLU A 642 28.81 -2.56 29.84
N PHE A 643 28.69 -1.30 29.44
CA PHE A 643 27.70 -0.89 28.46
C PHE A 643 28.30 -0.86 27.06
N ILE A 644 27.64 -1.54 26.13
CA ILE A 644 28.04 -1.58 24.72
C ILE A 644 27.06 -0.72 23.93
N ASP A 645 27.61 0.35 23.35
CA ASP A 645 26.87 1.28 22.50
C ASP A 645 26.95 0.83 21.04
N ARG A 646 25.80 0.80 20.36
CA ARG A 646 25.76 0.37 18.96
C ARG A 646 24.66 1.02 18.15
N ALA A 647 24.91 1.19 16.86
CA ALA A 647 23.86 1.57 15.92
C ALA A 647 22.76 0.50 15.89
N VAL A 648 21.49 0.94 15.94
CA VAL A 648 20.31 0.07 15.80
C VAL A 648 20.28 -0.58 14.42
N HIS A 649 20.74 0.14 13.40
CA HIS A 649 20.89 -0.38 12.05
C HIS A 649 22.23 0.06 11.42
N PRO A 650 23.06 -0.85 10.90
CA PRO A 650 24.41 -0.54 10.44
C PRO A 650 24.46 0.34 9.18
N LYS A 651 23.41 0.31 8.35
CA LYS A 651 23.33 1.06 7.09
C LYS A 651 22.40 2.29 7.16
N VAL A 652 21.70 2.48 8.28
CA VAL A 652 20.62 3.47 8.40
C VAL A 652 20.81 4.24 9.72
N PRO A 653 21.73 5.24 9.75
CA PRO A 653 22.11 5.95 10.98
C PRO A 653 20.97 6.71 11.64
N GLU A 654 19.98 7.14 10.85
CA GLU A 654 18.75 7.82 11.29
C GLU A 654 17.87 7.00 12.25
N MET A 655 18.06 5.67 12.33
CA MET A 655 17.40 4.83 13.35
C MET A 655 18.04 4.92 14.74
N GLY A 656 19.14 5.67 14.88
CA GLY A 656 19.80 5.90 16.16
C GLY A 656 20.64 4.73 16.67
N SER A 657 20.93 4.77 17.97
CA SER A 657 21.76 3.79 18.67
C SER A 657 21.05 3.23 19.91
N VAL A 658 21.42 2.00 20.25
CA VAL A 658 20.99 1.31 21.46
C VAL A 658 22.19 1.03 22.34
N ARG A 659 22.00 1.14 23.65
CA ARG A 659 22.98 0.77 24.68
C ARG A 659 22.53 -0.53 25.33
N VAL A 660 23.39 -1.55 25.30
CA VAL A 660 23.08 -2.88 25.86
C VAL A 660 24.07 -3.25 26.97
N PRO A 661 23.63 -3.86 28.08
CA PRO A 661 24.53 -4.29 29.15
C PRO A 661 25.27 -5.56 28.76
N PHE A 662 26.52 -5.68 29.19
CA PHE A 662 27.34 -6.88 29.20
C PHE A 662 27.73 -7.19 30.64
N THR A 663 27.40 -8.40 31.09
CA THR A 663 27.62 -8.87 32.47
C THR A 663 28.34 -10.21 32.47
N ASN A 664 28.69 -10.72 33.65
CA ASN A 664 29.30 -12.04 33.79
C ASN A 664 28.35 -13.21 33.45
N VAL A 665 27.04 -12.97 33.41
CA VAL A 665 26.04 -13.99 33.03
C VAL A 665 25.31 -13.53 31.77
N ILE A 666 25.40 -14.34 30.71
CA ILE A 666 24.76 -14.06 29.43
C ILE A 666 23.96 -15.27 28.95
N TYR A 667 23.08 -15.06 27.97
CA TYR A 667 22.38 -16.09 27.23
C TYR A 667 22.81 -16.07 25.77
N ILE A 668 23.00 -17.26 25.20
CA ILE A 668 23.29 -17.46 23.77
C ILE A 668 22.31 -18.45 23.16
N GLU A 669 22.25 -18.51 21.83
CA GLU A 669 21.44 -19.50 21.12
C GLU A 669 21.94 -20.92 21.35
N ARG A 670 21.01 -21.86 21.53
CA ARG A 670 21.34 -23.28 21.72
C ARG A 670 22.11 -23.86 20.54
N GLU A 671 21.79 -23.43 19.33
CA GLU A 671 22.45 -23.88 18.09
C GLU A 671 23.84 -23.25 17.89
N ASP A 672 24.27 -22.34 18.76
CA ASP A 672 25.63 -21.76 18.73
C ASP A 672 26.62 -22.50 19.62
N PHE A 673 26.18 -23.55 20.33
CA PHE A 673 27.05 -24.48 21.05
C PHE A 673 26.94 -25.91 20.50
N SER A 674 28.08 -26.56 20.30
CA SER A 674 28.15 -27.97 19.92
C SER A 674 29.22 -28.71 20.71
N LEU A 675 28.89 -29.90 21.23
CA LEU A 675 29.85 -30.80 21.86
C LEU A 675 30.81 -31.43 20.84
N VAL A 676 30.33 -31.62 19.61
CA VAL A 676 31.12 -32.19 18.51
C VAL A 676 31.74 -31.05 17.72
N ASP A 677 33.06 -31.10 17.61
CA ASP A 677 33.80 -30.20 16.73
C ASP A 677 33.70 -30.70 15.28
N SER A 678 33.22 -29.85 14.37
CA SER A 678 33.18 -30.11 12.94
C SER A 678 33.77 -28.94 12.16
N GLU A 679 34.32 -29.21 10.97
CA GLU A 679 34.93 -28.18 10.13
C GLU A 679 33.93 -27.10 9.72
N ASP A 680 32.66 -27.45 9.55
CA ASP A 680 31.56 -26.56 9.15
C ASP A 680 30.93 -25.76 10.31
N PHE A 681 31.33 -26.04 11.56
CA PHE A 681 30.77 -25.38 12.74
C PHE A 681 31.70 -24.30 13.30
N PHE A 682 31.47 -23.04 12.93
CA PHE A 682 32.36 -21.93 13.33
C PHE A 682 32.10 -21.31 14.71
N ARG A 683 31.12 -21.81 15.47
CA ARG A 683 30.67 -21.23 16.75
C ARG A 683 31.33 -21.93 17.95
N LEU A 684 30.75 -21.83 19.14
CA LEU A 684 31.36 -22.27 20.40
C LEU A 684 31.39 -23.80 20.51
N THR A 685 32.56 -24.36 20.79
CA THR A 685 32.72 -25.77 21.14
C THR A 685 33.62 -25.87 22.39
N PRO A 686 33.75 -27.05 23.04
CA PRO A 686 34.73 -27.24 24.10
C PRO A 686 36.18 -26.90 23.70
N THR A 687 36.50 -27.02 22.41
CA THR A 687 37.86 -26.80 21.87
C THR A 687 38.04 -25.43 21.22
N ARG A 688 36.96 -24.75 20.83
CA ARG A 688 36.99 -23.54 20.00
C ARG A 688 36.30 -22.35 20.69
N PRO A 689 36.98 -21.20 20.82
CA PRO A 689 36.37 -19.99 21.33
C PRO A 689 35.45 -19.32 20.29
N VAL A 690 34.52 -18.50 20.76
CA VAL A 690 33.61 -17.71 19.91
C VAL A 690 33.67 -16.24 20.29
N GLY A 691 33.53 -15.36 19.29
CA GLY A 691 33.33 -13.94 19.54
C GLY A 691 31.89 -13.65 19.96
N LEU A 692 31.72 -12.72 20.88
CA LEU A 692 30.41 -12.16 21.18
C LEU A 692 30.26 -10.86 20.39
N PHE A 693 29.10 -10.65 19.77
CA PHE A 693 28.88 -9.49 18.89
C PHE A 693 29.16 -8.17 19.65
N GLN A 694 30.08 -7.36 19.11
CA GLN A 694 30.56 -6.07 19.66
C GLN A 694 31.25 -6.10 21.03
N VAL A 695 31.46 -7.29 21.60
CA VAL A 695 32.29 -7.47 22.79
C VAL A 695 33.76 -7.60 22.35
N PRO A 696 34.71 -6.94 23.03
CA PRO A 696 36.09 -6.85 22.55
C PRO A 696 36.87 -8.17 22.58
N TYR A 697 36.56 -9.09 23.50
CA TYR A 697 37.28 -10.36 23.65
C TYR A 697 36.36 -11.58 23.44
N PRO A 698 36.88 -12.73 22.95
CA PRO A 698 36.09 -13.94 22.81
C PRO A 698 35.90 -14.66 24.15
N ILE A 699 34.94 -15.58 24.17
CA ILE A 699 34.74 -16.52 25.28
C ILE A 699 35.17 -17.93 24.86
N LYS A 700 35.68 -18.70 25.82
CA LYS A 700 36.06 -20.11 25.65
C LYS A 700 35.33 -20.98 26.66
N CYS A 701 34.73 -22.08 26.18
CA CYS A 701 34.04 -23.03 27.05
C CYS A 701 35.04 -23.83 27.91
N LYS A 702 34.76 -23.94 29.21
CA LYS A 702 35.56 -24.69 30.19
C LYS A 702 34.81 -25.92 30.69
N SER A 703 33.54 -25.78 31.01
CA SER A 703 32.67 -26.88 31.44
C SER A 703 31.21 -26.59 31.09
N TRP A 704 30.36 -27.60 31.20
CA TRP A 704 28.93 -27.51 30.91
C TRP A 704 28.15 -28.45 31.82
N THR A 705 26.86 -28.18 31.94
CA THR A 705 25.89 -29.04 32.62
C THR A 705 24.85 -29.52 31.61
N THR A 706 24.48 -30.79 31.71
CA THR A 706 23.42 -31.40 30.89
C THR A 706 22.22 -31.74 31.76
N ASP A 707 21.03 -31.56 31.21
CA ASP A 707 19.80 -32.05 31.81
C ASP A 707 19.81 -33.59 31.86
N PRO A 708 19.58 -34.22 33.03
CA PRO A 708 19.62 -35.67 33.17
C PRO A 708 18.59 -36.42 32.32
N THR A 709 17.47 -35.78 31.98
CA THR A 709 16.35 -36.43 31.28
C THR A 709 16.48 -36.33 29.77
N SER A 710 16.75 -35.13 29.25
CA SER A 710 16.85 -34.85 27.83
C SER A 710 18.27 -34.99 27.26
N GLY A 711 19.30 -35.00 28.12
CA GLY A 711 20.71 -34.96 27.71
C GLY A 711 21.14 -33.62 27.10
N LEU A 712 20.24 -32.61 27.06
CA LEU A 712 20.53 -31.30 26.48
C LEU A 712 21.39 -30.45 27.42
N VAL A 713 22.29 -29.65 26.85
CA VAL A 713 23.13 -28.72 27.61
C VAL A 713 22.28 -27.56 28.15
N THR A 714 22.31 -27.32 29.45
CA THR A 714 21.49 -26.29 30.12
C THR A 714 22.30 -25.05 30.49
N GLU A 715 23.53 -25.26 30.96
CA GLU A 715 24.43 -24.19 31.38
C GLU A 715 25.85 -24.43 30.87
N LEU A 716 26.55 -23.34 30.54
CA LEU A 716 27.95 -23.31 30.16
C LEU A 716 28.74 -22.47 31.15
N VAL A 717 29.94 -22.91 31.51
CA VAL A 717 30.94 -22.09 32.19
C VAL A 717 32.04 -21.77 31.19
N CYS A 718 32.29 -20.48 30.98
CA CYS A 718 33.26 -19.98 30.03
C CYS A 718 34.27 -19.04 30.69
N THR A 719 35.41 -18.85 30.05
CA THR A 719 36.41 -17.84 30.39
C THR A 719 36.44 -16.76 29.32
N TYR A 720 36.54 -15.49 29.73
CA TYR A 720 36.75 -14.35 28.87
C TYR A 720 38.23 -14.19 28.57
N GLU A 721 38.65 -14.29 27.30
CA GLU A 721 40.07 -14.28 26.92
C GLU A 721 40.63 -12.84 26.83
N ASN A 722 40.60 -12.10 27.94
CA ASN A 722 41.05 -10.70 28.04
C ASN A 722 42.54 -10.53 28.38
N ASP A 723 43.28 -11.63 28.56
CA ASP A 723 44.73 -11.60 28.88
C ASP A 723 45.59 -11.04 27.73
N LYS A 724 45.09 -11.10 26.49
CA LYS A 724 45.80 -10.63 25.29
C LYS A 724 44.82 -9.95 24.33
N PRO A 725 45.24 -8.88 23.63
CA PRO A 725 44.40 -8.26 22.62
C PRO A 725 44.08 -9.26 21.49
N VAL A 726 42.90 -9.12 20.91
CA VAL A 726 42.51 -9.89 19.72
C VAL A 726 43.26 -9.35 18.50
N THR A 727 44.19 -10.15 18.00
CA THR A 727 44.95 -9.96 16.76
C THR A 727 44.36 -10.80 15.64
N LYS A 728 44.85 -10.65 14.40
CA LYS A 728 44.44 -11.51 13.28
C LYS A 728 44.70 -13.01 13.52
N ALA A 729 45.69 -13.36 14.36
CA ALA A 729 46.07 -14.76 14.60
C ALA A 729 45.15 -15.49 15.59
N ASN A 730 44.55 -14.77 16.54
CA ASN A 730 43.63 -15.31 17.56
C ASN A 730 42.19 -14.78 17.39
N LYS A 731 41.85 -14.24 16.22
CA LYS A 731 40.50 -13.77 15.91
C LYS A 731 39.54 -14.98 15.84
N PRO A 732 38.39 -14.96 16.55
CA PRO A 732 37.41 -16.04 16.46
C PRO A 732 36.83 -16.13 15.04
N LYS A 733 36.46 -17.35 14.63
CA LYS A 733 35.89 -17.61 13.29
C LYS A 733 34.50 -17.00 13.10
N ALA A 734 33.73 -16.85 14.18
CA ALA A 734 32.39 -16.29 14.17
C ALA A 734 32.15 -15.38 15.37
N TYR A 735 31.20 -14.45 15.19
CA TYR A 735 30.64 -13.62 16.24
C TYR A 735 29.15 -13.92 16.37
N ILE A 736 28.70 -14.29 17.57
CA ILE A 736 27.31 -14.66 17.84
C ILE A 736 26.59 -13.55 18.60
N HIS A 737 25.25 -13.52 18.48
CA HIS A 737 24.43 -12.66 19.31
C HIS A 737 24.35 -13.24 20.74
N TRP A 738 24.04 -12.39 21.71
CA TRP A 738 23.98 -12.75 23.12
C TRP A 738 23.07 -11.76 23.84
N ILE A 739 22.59 -12.11 25.04
CA ILE A 739 21.79 -11.20 25.88
C ILE A 739 22.28 -11.32 27.32
N ALA A 740 22.65 -10.20 27.94
CA ALA A 740 23.07 -10.22 29.35
C ALA A 740 21.90 -10.50 30.30
N HIS A 741 22.22 -11.11 31.42
CA HIS A 741 21.36 -11.19 32.58
C HIS A 741 21.69 -10.06 33.55
N SER A 742 20.68 -9.27 33.91
CA SER A 742 20.76 -8.22 34.92
C SER A 742 19.35 -7.91 35.42
N GLU A 743 19.05 -8.27 36.67
CA GLU A 743 17.74 -7.98 37.29
C GLU A 743 17.49 -6.48 37.41
N SER A 744 18.51 -5.70 37.77
CA SER A 744 18.40 -4.24 37.94
C SER A 744 18.17 -3.47 36.65
N LEU A 745 18.51 -4.06 35.50
CA LEU A 745 18.29 -3.48 34.17
C LEU A 745 17.16 -4.17 33.40
N HIS A 746 16.41 -5.07 34.05
CA HIS A 746 15.33 -5.85 33.45
C HIS A 746 15.77 -6.59 32.17
N SER A 747 17.00 -7.09 32.18
CA SER A 747 17.59 -7.86 31.09
C SER A 747 17.69 -9.33 31.49
N PRO A 748 17.25 -10.28 30.65
CA PRO A 748 16.63 -10.11 29.32
C PRO A 748 15.17 -9.67 29.36
N VAL A 749 14.67 -9.12 28.25
CA VAL A 749 13.23 -8.99 27.99
C VAL A 749 12.70 -10.37 27.63
N LYS A 750 11.74 -10.89 28.41
CA LYS A 750 11.19 -12.23 28.23
C LYS A 750 10.05 -12.23 27.23
N VAL A 751 10.08 -13.15 26.28
CA VAL A 751 9.00 -13.39 25.31
C VAL A 751 8.22 -14.62 25.74
N HIS A 752 6.90 -14.49 25.87
CA HIS A 752 6.03 -15.58 26.29
C HIS A 752 5.93 -16.65 25.18
N GLU A 753 5.75 -16.20 23.94
CA GLU A 753 5.54 -17.06 22.79
C GLU A 753 6.17 -16.47 21.53
N THR A 754 6.96 -17.26 20.82
CA THR A 754 7.43 -16.93 19.46
C THR A 754 6.86 -17.96 18.49
N ARG A 755 6.06 -17.50 17.52
CA ARG A 755 5.38 -18.31 16.51
C ARG A 755 6.18 -18.32 15.22
N ILE A 756 6.67 -19.49 14.84
CA ILE A 756 7.48 -19.73 13.65
C ILE A 756 6.59 -20.39 12.59
N TYR A 757 6.34 -19.68 11.50
CA TYR A 757 5.47 -20.15 10.42
C TYR A 757 6.31 -20.72 9.27
N LYS A 758 6.02 -21.98 8.90
CA LYS A 758 6.52 -22.64 7.69
C LYS A 758 5.41 -22.66 6.63
N THR A 759 5.72 -23.13 5.43
CA THR A 759 4.73 -23.28 4.36
C THR A 759 3.56 -24.16 4.80
N LEU A 760 2.32 -23.70 4.63
CA LEU A 760 1.12 -24.42 5.05
C LEU A 760 0.93 -25.74 4.30
N PHE A 761 1.35 -25.79 3.04
CA PHE A 761 1.20 -26.94 2.16
C PHE A 761 2.56 -27.56 1.84
N LYS A 762 2.57 -28.88 1.64
CA LYS A 762 3.79 -29.63 1.29
C LYS A 762 4.12 -29.51 -0.20
N SER A 763 3.11 -29.38 -1.06
CA SER A 763 3.29 -29.28 -2.51
C SER A 763 3.31 -27.84 -3.00
N THR A 764 3.87 -27.64 -4.20
CA THR A 764 3.88 -26.35 -4.90
C THR A 764 2.55 -26.01 -5.59
N ASN A 765 1.64 -26.99 -5.75
CA ASN A 765 0.33 -26.75 -6.34
C ASN A 765 -0.78 -27.52 -5.58
N PRO A 766 -1.07 -27.14 -4.33
CA PRO A 766 -2.13 -27.78 -3.55
C PRO A 766 -3.51 -27.59 -4.20
N ALA A 767 -3.66 -26.53 -5.01
CA ALA A 767 -4.93 -26.20 -5.63
C ALA A 767 -5.38 -27.22 -6.69
N SER A 768 -4.46 -27.97 -7.31
CA SER A 768 -4.77 -28.99 -8.32
C SER A 768 -5.10 -30.37 -7.75
N LEU A 769 -4.96 -30.57 -6.44
CA LEU A 769 -5.30 -31.84 -5.78
C LEU A 769 -6.81 -31.99 -5.62
N ASP A 770 -7.31 -33.22 -5.75
CA ASP A 770 -8.72 -33.56 -5.54
C ASP A 770 -9.17 -33.19 -4.11
N ASP A 771 -8.38 -33.57 -3.11
CA ASP A 771 -8.53 -33.10 -1.73
C ASP A 771 -7.26 -32.40 -1.22
N PHE A 772 -7.22 -31.09 -1.44
CA PHE A 772 -6.10 -30.22 -1.05
C PHE A 772 -5.81 -30.21 0.46
N LEU A 773 -6.72 -30.66 1.32
CA LEU A 773 -6.51 -30.70 2.77
C LEU A 773 -5.49 -31.74 3.19
N THR A 774 -5.35 -32.83 2.43
CA THR A 774 -4.34 -33.87 2.69
C THR A 774 -2.90 -33.36 2.57
N ASP A 775 -2.72 -32.25 1.85
CA ASP A 775 -1.43 -31.62 1.60
C ASP A 775 -1.03 -30.60 2.68
N VAL A 776 -1.91 -30.33 3.66
CA VAL A 776 -1.61 -29.46 4.79
C VAL A 776 -0.48 -30.09 5.64
N ASP A 777 0.53 -29.29 5.97
CA ASP A 777 1.63 -29.68 6.85
C ASP A 777 1.27 -29.41 8.32
N SER A 778 1.27 -30.48 9.12
CA SER A 778 1.06 -30.41 10.57
C SER A 778 2.18 -29.67 11.30
N ASN A 779 3.37 -29.57 10.69
CA ASN A 779 4.53 -28.86 11.24
C ASN A 779 4.64 -27.41 10.72
N SER A 780 3.58 -26.90 10.08
CA SER A 780 3.55 -25.54 9.50
C SER A 780 3.61 -24.41 10.54
N LEU A 781 3.40 -24.72 11.83
CA LEU A 781 3.55 -23.79 12.95
C LEU A 781 4.40 -24.45 14.04
N GLU A 782 5.52 -23.84 14.39
CA GLU A 782 6.33 -24.17 15.56
C GLU A 782 6.19 -23.05 16.59
N ILE A 783 5.80 -23.39 17.82
CA ILE A 783 5.67 -22.44 18.93
C ILE A 783 6.88 -22.62 19.85
N VAL A 784 7.64 -21.55 20.05
CA VAL A 784 8.80 -21.52 20.95
C VAL A 784 8.47 -20.68 22.17
N HIS A 785 8.62 -21.25 23.36
CA HIS A 785 8.44 -20.56 24.63
C HIS A 785 9.77 -20.16 25.24
N GLY A 786 9.79 -19.03 25.97
CA GLY A 786 10.96 -18.59 26.73
C GLY A 786 12.07 -17.99 25.88
N SER A 787 11.75 -17.49 24.69
CA SER A 787 12.70 -16.68 23.91
C SER A 787 13.04 -15.38 24.64
N LEU A 788 14.23 -14.86 24.39
CA LEU A 788 14.78 -13.69 25.06
C LEU A 788 15.10 -12.60 24.04
N LEU A 789 14.85 -11.35 24.41
CA LEU A 789 15.19 -10.15 23.68
C LEU A 789 16.11 -9.25 24.52
N GLU A 790 16.92 -8.45 23.84
CA GLU A 790 17.64 -7.37 24.51
C GLU A 790 16.71 -6.22 24.94
N THR A 791 17.17 -5.43 25.91
CA THR A 791 16.41 -4.30 26.48
C THR A 791 16.13 -3.17 25.48
N GLY A 792 16.92 -3.07 24.41
CA GLY A 792 16.69 -2.15 23.29
C GLY A 792 15.33 -2.29 22.60
N PHE A 793 14.69 -3.44 22.76
CA PHE A 793 13.36 -3.71 22.23
C PHE A 793 12.33 -2.63 22.63
N TRP A 794 12.37 -2.16 23.89
CA TRP A 794 11.38 -1.20 24.37
C TRP A 794 11.43 0.13 23.63
N SER A 795 12.64 0.67 23.40
CA SER A 795 12.82 1.89 22.62
C SER A 795 12.32 1.73 21.18
N VAL A 796 12.56 0.56 20.56
CA VAL A 796 12.01 0.23 19.25
C VAL A 796 10.48 0.18 19.27
N CYS A 797 9.90 -0.50 20.27
CA CYS A 797 8.47 -0.63 20.44
C CYS A 797 7.77 0.74 20.56
N GLU A 798 8.29 1.60 21.44
CA GLU A 798 7.76 2.94 21.66
C GLU A 798 7.87 3.81 20.40
N SER A 799 9.03 3.80 19.74
CA SER A 799 9.26 4.55 18.51
C SER A 799 8.33 4.10 17.37
N SER A 800 8.14 2.79 17.21
CA SER A 800 7.22 2.22 16.21
C SER A 800 5.77 2.60 16.49
N ILE A 801 5.34 2.58 17.76
CA ILE A 801 3.97 2.94 18.14
C ILE A 801 3.74 4.43 17.94
N HIS A 802 4.68 5.29 18.33
CA HIS A 802 4.61 6.73 18.07
C HIS A 802 4.55 7.07 16.58
N ALA A 803 5.36 6.40 15.75
CA ALA A 803 5.31 6.56 14.30
C ALA A 803 3.93 6.14 13.74
N GLY A 804 3.34 5.06 14.25
CA GLY A 804 1.99 4.62 13.90
C GLY A 804 0.92 5.65 14.27
N LEU A 805 0.96 6.19 15.50
CA LEU A 805 0.02 7.23 15.96
C LEU A 805 0.09 8.48 15.09
N ASN A 806 1.30 8.92 14.72
CA ASN A 806 1.47 10.11 13.89
C ASN A 806 0.97 9.89 12.45
N LYS A 807 1.07 8.67 11.91
CA LYS A 807 0.49 8.32 10.60
C LYS A 807 -1.05 8.30 10.63
N ASN A 808 -1.66 7.90 11.74
CA ASN A 808 -3.12 7.77 11.88
C ASN A 808 -3.84 9.06 12.31
N LYS A 809 -3.12 10.18 12.53
CA LYS A 809 -3.74 11.47 12.84
C LYS A 809 -4.46 12.04 11.61
N ASN A 810 -5.75 11.73 11.48
CA ASN A 810 -6.67 12.54 10.69
C ASN A 810 -6.79 13.94 11.33
N PRO A 811 -6.71 15.05 10.58
CA PRO A 811 -6.80 16.41 11.12
C PRO A 811 -8.20 16.82 11.65
N VAL A 812 -9.11 15.87 11.90
CA VAL A 812 -10.54 16.14 12.20
C VAL A 812 -10.99 15.65 13.59
N GLN A 813 -10.18 14.90 14.34
CA GLN A 813 -10.55 14.45 15.69
C GLN A 813 -9.52 14.86 16.75
N GLU A 814 -9.56 16.12 17.15
CA GLU A 814 -9.12 16.52 18.48
C GLU A 814 -10.31 16.40 19.45
N SER A 815 -10.45 15.26 20.12
CA SER A 815 -11.36 15.14 21.27
C SER A 815 -10.71 14.40 22.44
N SER A 816 -10.13 15.18 23.35
CA SER A 816 -10.26 15.09 24.82
C SER A 816 -10.21 13.74 25.57
N SER A 817 -9.39 12.76 25.16
CA SER A 817 -8.95 11.70 26.10
C SER A 817 -7.44 11.45 26.00
N LYS A 818 -6.70 11.71 27.09
CA LYS A 818 -5.25 11.51 27.23
C LYS A 818 -4.89 10.05 27.58
N THR A 819 -5.63 9.07 27.07
CA THR A 819 -5.31 7.64 27.19
C THR A 819 -4.83 7.13 25.84
N LEU A 820 -3.61 6.59 25.79
CA LEU A 820 -3.02 6.00 24.59
C LEU A 820 -3.82 4.76 24.19
N ASP A 821 -4.71 4.89 23.22
CA ASP A 821 -5.49 3.76 22.73
C ASP A 821 -4.65 2.95 21.73
N LEU A 822 -3.94 1.93 22.24
CA LEU A 822 -3.15 0.99 21.43
C LEU A 822 -4.01 0.22 20.41
N SER A 823 -5.33 0.17 20.56
CA SER A 823 -6.20 -0.45 19.55
C SER A 823 -6.22 0.34 18.22
N THR A 824 -5.86 1.62 18.25
CA THR A 824 -5.75 2.47 17.06
C THR A 824 -4.43 2.32 16.31
N VAL A 825 -3.44 1.63 16.90
CA VAL A 825 -2.12 1.37 16.31
C VAL A 825 -1.88 -0.11 16.26
N GLY A 826 -1.92 -0.68 15.07
CA GLY A 826 -1.65 -2.10 14.90
C GLY A 826 -0.27 -2.49 15.43
N LEU A 827 -0.22 -3.44 16.38
CA LEU A 827 1.02 -3.95 16.98
C LEU A 827 1.96 -4.57 15.95
N GLU A 828 1.43 -4.99 14.79
CA GLU A 828 2.20 -5.48 13.66
C GLU A 828 3.22 -4.47 13.12
N ASN A 829 3.13 -3.19 13.52
CA ASN A 829 4.07 -2.14 13.18
C ASN A 829 5.39 -2.21 13.95
N VAL A 830 5.43 -2.92 15.08
CA VAL A 830 6.65 -3.15 15.87
C VAL A 830 7.46 -4.26 15.22
N ARG A 831 8.13 -3.93 14.12
CA ARG A 831 8.94 -4.87 13.33
C ARG A 831 10.41 -4.73 13.69
N PHE A 832 11.12 -5.84 13.79
CA PHE A 832 12.56 -5.85 13.98
C PHE A 832 13.22 -7.08 13.36
N GLN A 833 14.51 -6.98 13.09
CA GLN A 833 15.34 -8.12 12.73
C GLN A 833 15.95 -8.71 14.00
N GLY A 834 15.61 -9.96 14.32
CA GLY A 834 16.38 -10.77 15.27
C GLY A 834 17.70 -11.18 14.62
N MET A 835 18.81 -10.63 15.09
CA MET A 835 20.12 -10.79 14.46
C MET A 835 20.49 -12.27 14.29
N ARG A 836 20.84 -12.68 13.06
CA ARG A 836 21.16 -14.06 12.66
C ARG A 836 19.98 -15.04 12.71
N THR A 837 18.78 -14.58 13.05
CA THR A 837 17.59 -15.42 13.23
C THR A 837 16.59 -15.20 12.10
N ALA A 838 15.77 -14.14 12.18
CA ALA A 838 14.70 -13.84 11.23
C ALA A 838 14.18 -12.40 11.43
N TYR A 839 13.18 -12.00 10.66
CA TYR A 839 12.39 -10.80 10.94
C TYR A 839 11.16 -11.14 11.76
N PHE A 840 10.86 -10.33 12.77
CA PHE A 840 9.76 -10.55 13.71
C PHE A 840 8.89 -9.31 13.83
N THR A 841 7.64 -9.52 14.26
CA THR A 841 6.74 -8.46 14.71
C THR A 841 5.97 -8.89 15.96
N LEU A 842 5.37 -7.95 16.67
CA LEU A 842 4.40 -8.27 17.72
C LEU A 842 3.08 -8.77 17.11
N ASP A 843 2.55 -9.86 17.65
CA ASP A 843 1.21 -10.35 17.34
C ASP A 843 0.15 -9.54 18.10
N LYS A 844 -1.08 -9.53 17.56
CA LYS A 844 -2.25 -8.93 18.22
C LYS A 844 -2.57 -9.52 19.59
N ALA A 845 -2.11 -10.74 19.89
CA ALA A 845 -2.27 -11.38 21.19
C ALA A 845 -1.27 -10.85 22.25
N SER A 846 -0.33 -9.99 21.87
CA SER A 846 0.59 -9.40 22.84
C SER A 846 -0.14 -8.45 23.78
N ILE A 847 0.17 -8.55 25.08
CA ILE A 847 -0.36 -7.66 26.10
C ILE A 847 0.77 -6.75 26.57
N LEU A 848 0.62 -5.45 26.31
CA LEU A 848 1.52 -4.38 26.75
C LEU A 848 0.77 -3.46 27.71
N LYS A 849 1.27 -3.28 28.94
CA LYS A 849 0.66 -2.34 29.89
C LYS A 849 1.22 -0.93 29.78
N PRO A 850 0.38 0.09 29.50
CA PRO A 850 0.81 1.49 29.54
C PRO A 850 1.31 1.88 30.94
N SER A 851 2.29 2.78 31.01
CA SER A 851 2.80 3.28 32.29
C SER A 851 1.69 3.98 33.08
N SER A 852 1.54 3.62 34.37
CA SER A 852 0.47 4.16 35.24
C SER A 852 0.80 5.54 35.84
N THR A 853 1.95 6.11 35.47
CA THR A 853 2.44 7.37 36.01
C THR A 853 1.62 8.57 35.52
N SER A 854 1.02 9.28 36.47
CA SER A 854 0.35 10.56 36.22
C SER A 854 1.32 11.61 35.64
N PRO A 855 0.83 12.62 34.89
CA PRO A 855 1.66 13.66 34.28
C PRO A 855 2.50 14.48 35.26
N ASP A 856 2.19 14.45 36.55
CA ASP A 856 2.88 15.25 37.58
C ASP A 856 4.16 14.58 38.11
N SER A 857 4.43 13.33 37.71
CA SER A 857 5.61 12.53 38.12
C SER A 857 6.72 12.43 37.05
N ILE A 858 6.62 13.21 35.97
CA ILE A 858 7.48 13.11 34.76
C ILE A 858 8.97 13.41 35.02
N ASN A 859 9.37 13.94 36.18
CA ASN A 859 10.77 14.25 36.47
C ASN A 859 11.62 13.07 37.01
N GLN A 860 11.09 11.84 37.10
CA GLN A 860 11.86 10.69 37.62
C GLN A 860 11.93 9.47 36.68
N ALA A 861 11.23 9.46 35.54
CA ALA A 861 11.19 8.31 34.63
C ALA A 861 11.35 8.75 33.15
N SER A 862 12.42 9.46 32.84
CA SER A 862 12.84 9.69 31.44
C SER A 862 13.72 8.56 30.93
N ASP A 863 13.68 8.29 29.63
CA ASP A 863 14.77 7.56 28.96
C ASP A 863 16.06 8.43 28.95
N SER A 864 17.15 7.90 28.40
CA SER A 864 18.42 8.62 28.28
C SER A 864 18.35 9.88 27.40
N GLN A 865 17.21 10.14 26.76
CA GLN A 865 16.95 11.26 25.85
C GLN A 865 15.85 12.22 26.33
N GLY A 866 15.25 12.02 27.51
CA GLY A 866 14.24 12.92 28.06
C GLY A 866 12.80 12.68 27.58
N GLN A 867 12.50 11.59 26.87
CA GLN A 867 11.14 11.24 26.43
C GLN A 867 10.37 10.49 27.55
N PRO A 868 9.05 10.73 27.71
CA PRO A 868 8.23 10.02 28.67
C PRO A 868 8.02 8.56 28.25
N ARG A 869 8.29 7.60 29.15
CA ARG A 869 8.09 6.17 28.90
C ARG A 869 6.61 5.84 28.70
N LEU A 870 6.29 5.15 27.61
CA LEU A 870 4.92 4.72 27.31
C LEU A 870 4.53 3.47 28.10
N PHE A 871 5.50 2.61 28.43
CA PHE A 871 5.26 1.32 29.08
C PHE A 871 6.00 1.20 30.41
N ASP A 872 5.41 0.46 31.34
CA ASP A 872 6.07 0.08 32.59
C ASP A 872 6.85 -1.23 32.38
N HIS A 873 8.18 -1.14 32.25
CA HIS A 873 9.04 -2.27 31.93
C HIS A 873 9.16 -3.33 33.05
N ASP A 874 8.50 -3.10 34.20
CA ASP A 874 8.60 -3.92 35.42
C ASP A 874 7.42 -4.87 35.64
N SER A 875 6.41 -4.82 34.76
CA SER A 875 5.22 -5.62 34.98
C SER A 875 5.52 -7.10 34.68
N GLN A 876 5.48 -7.96 35.71
CA GLN A 876 5.44 -9.43 35.54
C GLN A 876 4.19 -9.92 34.77
N GLN A 877 3.43 -9.00 34.17
CA GLN A 877 2.15 -9.21 33.51
C GLN A 877 2.20 -8.92 32.00
N ASP A 878 3.29 -8.36 31.47
CA ASP A 878 3.46 -8.21 30.02
C ASP A 878 3.64 -9.59 29.37
N GLN A 879 2.86 -9.85 28.33
CA GLN A 879 2.90 -11.11 27.58
C GLN A 879 3.22 -10.80 26.13
N LEU A 880 4.51 -10.82 25.79
CA LEU A 880 4.95 -10.60 24.42
C LEU A 880 4.75 -11.87 23.60
N VAL A 881 4.02 -11.74 22.49
CA VAL A 881 3.83 -12.77 21.49
C VAL A 881 4.42 -12.29 20.18
N LEU A 882 5.40 -13.01 19.64
CA LEU A 882 6.08 -12.64 18.40
C LEU A 882 5.62 -13.52 17.25
N ASN A 883 5.39 -12.89 16.10
CA ASN A 883 5.21 -13.57 14.82
C ASN A 883 6.50 -13.51 14.00
N TRP A 884 6.92 -14.64 13.46
CA TRP A 884 7.95 -14.71 12.45
C TRP A 884 7.42 -14.18 11.11
N ILE A 885 7.98 -13.09 10.60
CA ILE A 885 7.58 -12.50 9.31
C ILE A 885 8.18 -13.32 8.16
N VAL A 886 9.52 -13.36 8.08
CA VAL A 886 10.27 -14.05 7.02
C VAL A 886 11.70 -14.34 7.50
N SER A 887 12.30 -15.41 6.99
CA SER A 887 13.71 -15.77 7.25
C SER A 887 14.69 -14.75 6.64
N LEU A 888 15.92 -14.69 7.17
CA LEU A 888 16.97 -13.76 6.67
C LEU A 888 17.49 -14.12 5.28
N LYS A 889 17.37 -15.38 4.87
CA LYS A 889 17.76 -15.92 3.57
C LYS A 889 16.71 -16.94 3.15
N GLU A 890 16.64 -17.23 1.86
CA GLU A 890 15.81 -18.35 1.40
C GLU A 890 16.29 -19.64 2.08
N ASP A 891 15.35 -20.39 2.66
CA ASP A 891 15.66 -21.70 3.23
C ASP A 891 16.02 -22.62 2.08
N SER A 892 17.31 -22.83 1.87
CA SER A 892 17.86 -23.68 0.81
C SER A 892 17.70 -25.17 1.13
N GLY A 893 16.50 -25.58 1.56
CA GLY A 893 16.13 -26.97 1.73
C GLY A 893 17.02 -27.75 2.69
N LYS A 894 17.62 -27.09 3.69
CA LYS A 894 18.24 -27.83 4.80
C LYS A 894 17.10 -28.53 5.53
N LYS A 895 16.94 -29.83 5.25
CA LYS A 895 16.27 -30.75 6.17
C LYS A 895 16.86 -30.46 7.55
N ILE A 896 16.05 -29.96 8.46
CA ILE A 896 16.40 -29.98 9.88
C ILE A 896 16.58 -31.46 10.18
N ALA A 897 17.86 -31.85 10.36
CA ALA A 897 18.29 -33.22 10.51
C ALA A 897 17.89 -33.77 11.89
#